data_AF-A0A0V0QW54-F1
#
_entry.id   AF-A0A0V0QW54-F1
#
_cell.length_a   1.000
_cell.length_b   1.000
_cell.length_c   1.000
_cell.angle_alpha   90.00
_cell.angle_beta   90.00
_cell.angle_gamma   90.00
#
_symmetry.space_group_name_H-M   'P 1'
#
loop_
_entity.id
_entity.type
_entity.pdbx_description
1 polymer ?
#
loop_
_entity_poly.entity_id
_entity_poly.type
_entity_poly.pdbx_seq_one_letter_code
_entity_poly.pdbx_strand_id
1 'polypeptide(L)'
;MAEENFGIGTEAFDVLEKEFQEVLNDLAADQSLEKFRVEYEKLHKALKVSHENEKRLLAKCRELSAELQSNVAKVQGALNMTLEDNQNISLLRQQLEETYKKLEESKEKEESFKQQIENLHNDINLLQQQLVRNQAAMGGGTNVHDLIIAKEELQKEEEILKLTKKNNEEDLMSINEKIQKATMEREQCQERYDEIIRQKDELEQKTMLEDEGKKKNQEALNQIKKKYDDNLKDIEVQKLEKEKQLEYNKKVHNEILQIDNQIQEQKKEVKKAQKEEKDQEKKDLEIKKDIENLDQLISQLAKKKRELEYQKAKLEIKREDLQTQEKRLRVQIQEIKEITDKEEQVRDITNAGINQLENEILMEKKYATDDRSLLEELRRNRDILQKEIDRAEQNNKKQQESCNTKEKLQKERKNEAAGLKKEIDRCNNIIKSLVKEEQKYSEQVAQANAKYFHSLEEIKLKENLISEFQKKNIETEAKLKQQQNLYEAVRSDRNLYSKNLTETQEEIAEIKRRYKIVNHQISQLKEEIDSKEASLSKEHFEHKKKDRLIEEQARSIKKYMEDIHQKEDKIKTYITQISKLHFMIKESEQQRQKLKEEYDLVVAERDILGTQLIRRNAEAGLLYEKIKINQSTLKKGEVQYTERLGDIILLKSQIADLINDIKTYKSQANSIGNMKNEIHNLSKELIEEKLKGKALAEEMENPMNVHRWRKLKATDSETYELMTKIQSLQKRLIQKTEQVQDKEQDVNSRDKQLKELRDIMRRQPGIEEQKMIPVYQQSLKQKTQQMRAMNGEMIMYQTHLSEYKLEIDRLNKDLQSNKKKYYEQKKREQQKREQENPYNQGTGIRVNLPNKRFTGGGFNLAVNH
;
A
#
# COMPACT_ATOMS: atom_id res chain seq x y z
N MET A 1 -5.60 25.15 36.95
CA MET A 1 -7.01 24.75 37.09
C MET A 1 -7.07 23.66 38.15
N ALA A 2 -8.17 23.53 38.89
CA ALA A 2 -8.30 22.43 39.85
C ALA A 2 -8.43 21.09 39.11
N GLU A 3 -7.87 20.01 39.67
CA GLU A 3 -8.20 18.66 39.23
C GLU A 3 -9.58 18.30 39.81
N GLU A 4 -10.64 18.58 39.07
CA GLU A 4 -11.96 18.02 39.37
C GLU A 4 -11.88 16.50 39.23
N ASN A 5 -11.99 15.79 40.35
CA ASN A 5 -11.65 14.37 40.46
C ASN A 5 -12.79 13.50 39.92
N PHE A 6 -13.01 13.54 38.60
CA PHE A 6 -14.04 12.80 37.89
C PHE A 6 -13.72 11.30 37.84
N GLY A 7 -14.11 10.59 38.90
CA GLY A 7 -14.22 9.14 38.90
C GLY A 7 -14.40 8.54 40.29
N ILE A 8 -14.76 7.25 40.36
CA ILE A 8 -14.76 6.52 41.62
C ILE A 8 -13.30 6.33 42.04
N GLY A 9 -12.91 6.90 43.19
CA GLY A 9 -11.55 6.77 43.72
C GLY A 9 -11.21 5.30 43.99
N THR A 10 -9.98 4.87 43.67
CA THR A 10 -9.60 3.44 43.71
C THR A 10 -9.86 2.80 45.09
N GLU A 11 -9.61 3.53 46.18
CA GLU A 11 -9.90 3.07 47.56
C GLU A 11 -11.40 2.84 47.80
N ALA A 12 -12.28 3.66 47.20
CA ALA A 12 -13.73 3.47 47.28
C ALA A 12 -14.23 2.30 46.42
N PHE A 13 -13.57 2.03 45.29
CA PHE A 13 -13.83 0.83 44.49
C PHE A 13 -13.37 -0.44 45.23
N ASP A 14 -12.19 -0.42 45.87
CA ASP A 14 -11.65 -1.54 46.63
C ASP A 14 -12.49 -1.88 47.88
N VAL A 15 -13.18 -0.90 48.47
CA VAL A 15 -14.21 -1.12 49.51
C VAL A 15 -15.47 -1.75 48.91
N LEU A 16 -15.98 -1.21 47.80
CA LEU A 16 -17.15 -1.76 47.10
C LEU A 16 -16.93 -3.21 46.63
N GLU A 17 -15.74 -3.57 46.13
CA GLU A 17 -15.45 -4.94 45.72
C GLU A 17 -15.38 -5.92 46.92
N LYS A 18 -15.05 -5.45 48.13
CA LYS A 18 -15.19 -6.27 49.35
C LYS A 18 -16.65 -6.46 49.74
N GLU A 19 -17.44 -5.38 49.81
CA GLU A 19 -18.87 -5.46 50.15
C GLU A 19 -19.62 -6.37 49.17
N PHE A 20 -19.32 -6.28 47.87
CA PHE A 20 -19.86 -7.20 46.85
C PHE A 20 -19.46 -8.67 47.09
N GLN A 21 -18.22 -8.93 47.54
CA GLN A 21 -17.76 -10.30 47.83
C GLN A 21 -18.38 -10.87 49.10
N GLU A 22 -18.57 -10.06 50.14
CA GLU A 22 -19.28 -10.46 51.36
C GLU A 22 -20.74 -10.81 51.06
N VAL A 23 -21.46 -9.94 50.33
CA VAL A 23 -22.85 -10.20 49.92
C VAL A 23 -22.96 -11.40 48.97
N LEU A 24 -21.98 -11.66 48.09
CA LEU A 24 -21.95 -12.87 47.25
C LEU A 24 -21.75 -14.15 48.05
N ASN A 25 -21.00 -14.11 49.17
CA ASN A 25 -20.83 -15.25 50.07
C ASN A 25 -22.10 -15.53 50.88
N ASP A 26 -22.76 -14.49 51.40
CA ASP A 26 -24.04 -14.63 52.11
C ASP A 26 -25.14 -15.18 51.17
N LEU A 27 -25.21 -14.67 49.94
CA LEU A 27 -26.11 -15.19 48.89
C LEU A 27 -25.77 -16.61 48.41
N ALA A 28 -24.60 -17.15 48.76
CA ALA A 28 -24.25 -18.55 48.48
C ALA A 28 -24.67 -19.51 49.61
N ALA A 29 -25.10 -19.00 50.77
CA ALA A 29 -25.55 -19.83 51.90
C ALA A 29 -27.01 -20.33 51.76
N ASP A 30 -27.86 -19.64 50.99
CA ASP A 30 -29.27 -20.00 50.77
C ASP A 30 -29.56 -20.36 49.31
N GLN A 31 -29.88 -21.64 49.07
CA GLN A 31 -30.18 -22.18 47.74
C GLN A 31 -31.41 -21.56 47.06
N SER A 32 -32.31 -20.91 47.81
CA SER A 32 -33.46 -20.18 47.24
C SER A 32 -33.06 -18.87 46.56
N LEU A 33 -31.91 -18.30 46.92
CA LEU A 33 -31.41 -17.00 46.45
C LEU A 33 -30.43 -17.10 45.26
N GLU A 34 -30.13 -18.30 44.76
CA GLU A 34 -29.19 -18.56 43.64
C GLU A 34 -29.46 -17.65 42.41
N LYS A 35 -30.74 -17.40 42.08
CA LYS A 35 -31.13 -16.49 40.98
C LYS A 35 -30.72 -15.04 41.24
N PHE A 36 -30.82 -14.56 42.47
CA PHE A 36 -30.34 -13.24 42.85
C PHE A 36 -28.81 -13.20 42.85
N ARG A 37 -28.12 -14.25 43.33
CA ARG A 37 -26.65 -14.32 43.26
C ARG A 37 -26.15 -14.17 41.81
N VAL A 38 -26.77 -14.86 40.86
CA VAL A 38 -26.38 -14.80 39.43
C VAL A 38 -26.59 -13.40 38.83
N GLU A 39 -27.69 -12.71 39.10
CA GLU A 39 -27.88 -11.33 38.59
C GLU A 39 -26.98 -10.31 39.31
N TYR A 40 -26.72 -10.49 40.61
CA TYR A 40 -25.80 -9.64 41.38
C TYR A 40 -24.34 -9.81 40.93
N GLU A 41 -23.93 -11.04 40.60
CA GLU A 41 -22.61 -11.33 40.03
C GLU A 41 -22.42 -10.72 38.62
N LYS A 42 -23.47 -10.67 37.79
CA LYS A 42 -23.46 -9.90 36.53
C LYS A 42 -23.31 -8.40 36.79
N LEU A 43 -24.01 -7.87 37.78
CA LEU A 43 -23.94 -6.45 38.16
C LEU A 43 -22.52 -6.08 38.59
N HIS A 44 -21.89 -6.92 39.43
CA HIS A 44 -20.49 -6.76 39.83
C HIS A 44 -19.53 -6.78 38.63
N LYS A 45 -19.69 -7.74 37.71
CA LYS A 45 -18.89 -7.83 36.47
C LYS A 45 -19.06 -6.59 35.59
N ALA A 46 -20.29 -6.06 35.46
CA ALA A 46 -20.55 -4.83 34.70
C ALA A 46 -19.89 -3.61 35.35
N LEU A 47 -19.99 -3.46 36.68
CA LEU A 47 -19.35 -2.39 37.45
C LEU A 47 -17.82 -2.43 37.31
N LYS A 48 -17.22 -3.62 37.44
CA LYS A 48 -15.76 -3.81 37.31
C LYS A 48 -15.25 -3.50 35.91
N VAL A 49 -15.96 -3.94 34.86
CA VAL A 49 -15.63 -3.57 33.47
C VAL A 49 -15.81 -2.07 33.23
N SER A 50 -16.79 -1.43 33.86
CA SER A 50 -16.95 0.04 33.80
C SER A 50 -15.75 0.76 34.42
N HIS A 51 -15.32 0.36 35.62
CA HIS A 51 -14.19 0.99 36.31
C HIS A 51 -12.84 0.73 35.61
N GLU A 52 -12.62 -0.45 35.02
CA GLU A 52 -11.42 -0.70 34.20
C GLU A 52 -11.37 0.20 32.94
N ASN A 53 -12.52 0.47 32.32
CA ASN A 53 -12.60 1.38 31.17
C ASN A 53 -12.45 2.86 31.58
N GLU A 54 -13.05 3.27 32.69
CA GLU A 54 -12.85 4.58 33.34
C GLU A 54 -11.37 4.83 33.65
N LYS A 55 -10.70 3.86 34.27
CA LYS A 55 -9.26 3.91 34.61
C LYS A 55 -8.37 4.01 33.37
N ARG A 56 -8.73 3.33 32.27
CA ARG A 56 -8.07 3.46 30.96
C ARG A 56 -8.29 4.83 30.33
N LEU A 57 -9.52 5.36 30.40
CA LEU A 57 -9.84 6.70 29.88
C LEU A 57 -9.09 7.79 30.65
N LEU A 58 -9.08 7.73 31.99
CA LEU A 58 -8.32 8.66 32.84
C LEU A 58 -6.81 8.60 32.56
N ALA A 59 -6.25 7.40 32.37
CA ALA A 59 -4.86 7.24 31.95
C ALA A 59 -4.60 7.90 30.57
N LYS A 60 -5.49 7.69 29.59
CA LYS A 60 -5.37 8.29 28.26
C LYS A 60 -5.53 9.81 28.27
N CYS A 61 -6.41 10.35 29.11
CA CYS A 61 -6.56 11.79 29.33
C CYS A 61 -5.30 12.40 29.94
N ARG A 62 -4.69 11.77 30.95
CA ARG A 62 -3.41 12.21 31.55
C ARG A 62 -2.26 12.19 30.54
N GLU A 63 -2.17 11.13 29.73
CA GLU A 63 -1.19 10.99 28.65
C GLU A 63 -1.34 12.11 27.60
N LEU A 64 -2.56 12.34 27.12
CA LEU A 64 -2.88 13.43 26.18
C LEU A 64 -2.63 14.82 26.79
N SER A 65 -2.92 15.05 28.07
CA SER A 65 -2.59 16.31 28.76
C SER A 65 -1.08 16.54 28.87
N ALA A 66 -0.29 15.48 29.13
CA ALA A 66 1.17 15.57 29.16
C ALA A 66 1.76 15.83 27.77
N GLU A 67 1.26 15.15 26.72
CA GLU A 67 1.64 15.44 25.33
C GLU A 67 1.33 16.90 24.94
N LEU A 68 0.13 17.37 25.30
CA LEU A 68 -0.33 18.74 25.02
C LEU A 68 0.51 19.79 25.75
N GLN A 69 0.85 19.58 27.03
CA GLN A 69 1.81 20.43 27.74
C GLN A 69 3.19 20.41 27.07
N SER A 70 3.70 19.25 26.64
CA SER A 70 4.98 19.17 25.93
C SER A 70 4.94 19.94 24.60
N ASN A 71 3.81 19.92 23.91
CA ASN A 71 3.64 20.59 22.63
C ASN A 71 3.46 22.11 22.80
N VAL A 72 2.77 22.57 23.86
CA VAL A 72 2.75 23.99 24.26
C VAL A 72 4.17 24.49 24.57
N ALA A 73 4.96 23.73 25.34
CA ALA A 73 6.35 24.08 25.65
C ALA A 73 7.24 24.16 24.39
N LYS A 74 7.10 23.21 23.45
CA LYS A 74 7.80 23.25 22.14
C LYS A 74 7.40 24.46 21.31
N VAL A 75 6.11 24.81 21.28
CA VAL A 75 5.59 25.99 20.55
C VAL A 75 6.13 27.28 21.17
N GLN A 76 6.16 27.40 22.50
CA GLN A 76 6.77 28.56 23.17
C GLN A 76 8.29 28.64 22.94
N GLY A 77 9.00 27.51 22.92
CA GLY A 77 10.41 27.45 22.56
C GLY A 77 10.67 27.96 21.13
N ALA A 78 9.89 27.48 20.15
CA ALA A 78 9.98 27.94 18.76
C ALA A 78 9.61 29.43 18.60
N LEU A 79 8.64 29.93 19.39
CA LEU A 79 8.28 31.35 19.41
C LEU A 79 9.42 32.22 19.96
N ASN A 80 10.09 31.77 21.02
CA ASN A 80 11.24 32.49 21.59
C ASN A 80 12.43 32.49 20.62
N MET A 81 12.77 31.34 20.02
CA MET A 81 13.84 31.27 19.01
C MET A 81 13.55 32.19 17.81
N THR A 82 12.30 32.25 17.33
CA THR A 82 11.94 33.18 16.24
C THR A 82 11.92 34.65 16.66
N LEU A 83 11.77 34.98 17.95
CA LEU A 83 11.99 36.35 18.46
C LEU A 83 13.49 36.68 18.53
N GLU A 84 14.32 35.76 19.02
CA GLU A 84 15.78 35.89 19.07
C GLU A 84 16.38 36.01 17.65
N ASP A 85 15.95 35.19 16.70
CA ASP A 85 16.35 35.29 15.29
C ASP A 85 15.98 36.64 14.68
N ASN A 86 14.80 37.19 14.96
CA ASN A 86 14.41 38.51 14.47
C ASN A 86 15.28 39.63 15.09
N GLN A 87 15.67 39.52 16.37
CA GLN A 87 16.61 40.45 17.00
C GLN A 87 18.01 40.33 16.37
N ASN A 88 18.51 39.12 16.16
CA ASN A 88 19.79 38.86 15.50
C ASN A 88 19.82 39.38 14.06
N ILE A 89 18.74 39.19 13.28
CA ILE A 89 18.59 39.73 11.92
C ILE A 89 18.60 41.27 11.94
N SER A 90 17.97 41.90 12.94
CA SER A 90 18.01 43.37 13.11
C SER A 90 19.43 43.86 13.40
N LEU A 91 20.14 43.18 14.31
CA LEU A 91 21.53 43.49 14.68
C LEU A 91 22.50 43.32 13.50
N LEU A 92 22.35 42.24 12.74
CA LEU A 92 23.14 41.98 11.52
C LEU A 92 22.85 43.00 10.41
N ARG A 93 21.60 43.48 10.28
CA ARG A 93 21.26 44.57 9.34
C ARG A 93 21.94 45.88 9.73
N GLN A 94 21.92 46.25 11.01
CA GLN A 94 22.61 47.45 11.50
C GLN A 94 24.14 47.36 11.29
N GLN A 95 24.76 46.21 11.61
CA GLN A 95 26.18 45.99 11.35
C GLN A 95 26.52 46.05 9.86
N LEU A 96 25.66 45.48 9.00
CA LEU A 96 25.81 45.56 7.56
C LEU A 96 25.73 47.01 7.07
N GLU A 97 24.74 47.79 7.51
CA GLU A 97 24.60 49.22 7.17
C GLU A 97 25.81 50.05 7.63
N GLU A 98 26.34 49.80 8.83
CA GLU A 98 27.61 50.39 9.29
C GLU A 98 28.80 50.01 8.41
N THR A 99 28.90 48.76 7.95
CA THR A 99 30.00 48.34 7.05
C THR A 99 29.88 48.94 5.64
N TYR A 100 28.66 49.12 5.14
CA TYR A 100 28.42 49.84 3.88
C TYR A 100 28.85 51.31 4.01
N LYS A 101 28.50 51.99 5.10
CA LYS A 101 28.95 53.37 5.35
C LYS A 101 30.47 53.46 5.47
N LYS A 102 31.12 52.54 6.19
CA LYS A 102 32.59 52.47 6.29
C LYS A 102 33.25 52.19 4.93
N LEU A 103 32.58 51.46 4.02
CA LEU A 103 33.04 51.23 2.65
C LEU A 103 32.88 52.47 1.75
N GLU A 104 31.81 53.25 1.91
CA GLU A 104 31.63 54.54 1.22
C GLU A 104 32.69 55.56 1.69
N GLU A 105 32.86 55.73 3.01
CA GLU A 105 33.93 56.55 3.59
C GLU A 105 35.34 56.11 3.18
N SER A 106 35.53 54.83 2.81
CA SER A 106 36.80 54.34 2.27
C SER A 106 36.98 54.66 0.79
N LYS A 107 35.90 54.66 0.00
CA LYS A 107 35.92 55.02 -1.44
C LYS A 107 36.15 56.51 -1.64
N GLU A 108 35.51 57.37 -0.85
CA GLU A 108 35.75 58.82 -0.89
C GLU A 108 37.22 59.15 -0.60
N LYS A 109 37.84 58.44 0.35
CA LYS A 109 39.27 58.56 0.66
C LYS A 109 40.14 58.06 -0.50
N GLU A 110 39.80 56.92 -1.11
CA GLU A 110 40.50 56.39 -2.29
C GLU A 110 40.44 57.35 -3.49
N GLU A 111 39.29 57.97 -3.73
CA GLU A 111 39.09 58.95 -4.79
C GLU A 111 39.83 60.28 -4.53
N SER A 112 39.83 60.75 -3.27
CA SER A 112 40.66 61.88 -2.85
C SER A 112 42.16 61.61 -3.02
N PHE A 113 42.65 60.42 -2.66
CA PHE A 113 44.04 60.05 -2.88
C PHE A 113 44.41 59.93 -4.37
N LYS A 114 43.50 59.46 -5.24
CA LYS A 114 43.71 59.46 -6.70
C LYS A 114 43.89 60.88 -7.23
N GLN A 115 43.04 61.82 -6.82
CA GLN A 115 43.16 63.24 -7.21
C GLN A 115 44.48 63.86 -6.70
N GLN A 116 44.94 63.51 -5.49
CA GLN A 116 46.24 63.94 -4.97
C GLN A 116 47.42 63.36 -5.78
N ILE A 117 47.36 62.08 -6.17
CA ILE A 117 48.39 61.43 -7.00
C ILE A 117 48.45 62.02 -8.42
N GLU A 118 47.30 62.40 -8.99
CA GLU A 118 47.20 63.07 -10.29
C GLU A 118 47.80 64.49 -10.24
N ASN A 119 47.48 65.26 -9.20
CA ASN A 119 48.10 66.57 -8.97
C ASN A 119 49.63 66.47 -8.80
N LEU A 120 50.11 65.52 -8.00
CA LEU A 120 51.55 65.29 -7.82
C LEU A 120 52.24 64.84 -9.12
N HIS A 121 51.56 64.10 -10.01
CA HIS A 121 52.09 63.81 -11.35
C HIS A 121 52.22 65.07 -12.21
N ASN A 122 51.26 66.00 -12.12
CA ASN A 122 51.33 67.27 -12.84
C ASN A 122 52.47 68.16 -12.31
N ASP A 123 52.66 68.22 -10.99
CA ASP A 123 53.77 68.96 -10.37
C ASP A 123 55.15 68.35 -10.72
N ILE A 124 55.28 67.02 -10.73
CA ILE A 124 56.52 66.35 -11.15
C ILE A 124 56.85 66.66 -12.62
N ASN A 125 55.86 66.65 -13.52
CA ASN A 125 56.06 67.05 -14.92
C ASN A 125 56.49 68.52 -15.04
N LEU A 126 55.91 69.42 -14.23
CA LEU A 126 56.26 70.84 -14.22
C LEU A 126 57.71 71.07 -13.73
N LEU A 127 58.13 70.36 -12.67
CA LEU A 127 59.49 70.40 -12.14
C LEU A 127 60.52 69.81 -13.11
N GLN A 128 60.17 68.72 -13.82
CA GLN A 128 61.04 68.15 -14.85
C GLN A 128 61.29 69.14 -16.02
N GLN A 129 60.30 69.94 -16.43
CA GLN A 129 60.51 71.01 -17.41
C GLN A 129 61.45 72.12 -16.91
N GLN A 130 61.44 72.44 -15.62
CA GLN A 130 62.35 73.45 -15.05
C GLN A 130 63.79 72.94 -14.93
N LEU A 131 63.99 71.68 -14.55
CA LEU A 131 65.32 71.08 -14.35
C LEU A 131 66.17 71.02 -15.65
N VAL A 132 65.51 70.82 -16.80
CA VAL A 132 66.17 70.80 -18.13
C VAL A 132 66.75 72.17 -18.52
N ARG A 133 66.30 73.28 -17.90
CA ARG A 133 66.65 74.65 -18.34
C ARG A 133 67.91 75.24 -17.71
N ASN A 134 68.42 74.66 -16.62
CA ASN A 134 69.47 75.29 -15.79
C ASN A 134 70.86 74.63 -15.84
N GLN A 135 71.08 73.56 -16.62
CA GLN A 135 72.39 72.89 -16.71
C GLN A 135 73.33 73.56 -17.73
N ALA A 136 73.65 74.85 -17.53
CA ALA A 136 74.45 75.63 -18.47
C ALA A 136 75.30 76.76 -17.83
N ALA A 137 75.98 76.52 -16.71
CA ALA A 137 76.95 77.48 -16.17
C ALA A 137 78.07 76.83 -15.31
N MET A 138 79.24 77.49 -15.35
CA MET A 138 80.39 77.40 -14.43
C MET A 138 81.13 76.07 -14.26
N GLY A 139 82.40 76.09 -14.64
CA GLY A 139 83.46 75.28 -14.03
C GLY A 139 84.79 76.04 -14.08
N GLY A 140 85.71 75.75 -13.15
CA GLY A 140 87.14 76.06 -13.31
C GLY A 140 87.79 77.09 -12.37
N GLY A 141 88.11 76.67 -11.14
CA GLY A 141 89.31 77.13 -10.41
C GLY A 141 89.25 78.49 -9.67
N THR A 142 90.12 78.76 -8.69
CA THR A 142 91.14 77.90 -8.04
C THR A 142 91.52 78.37 -6.64
N ASN A 143 91.62 77.41 -5.71
CA ASN A 143 92.51 77.35 -4.55
C ASN A 143 92.34 78.41 -3.44
N VAL A 144 92.61 77.99 -2.20
CA VAL A 144 92.42 78.73 -0.93
C VAL A 144 90.96 79.01 -0.59
N HIS A 145 90.13 79.54 -1.51
CA HIS A 145 88.69 79.66 -1.26
C HIS A 145 88.06 78.28 -1.07
N ASP A 146 88.44 77.31 -1.91
CA ASP A 146 88.01 75.91 -1.87
C ASP A 146 88.28 75.22 -0.52
N LEU A 147 89.28 75.66 0.27
CA LEU A 147 89.58 75.10 1.59
C LEU A 147 88.73 75.72 2.72
N ILE A 148 88.26 76.94 2.54
CA ILE A 148 87.28 77.57 3.45
C ILE A 148 85.88 77.03 3.12
N ILE A 149 85.54 76.92 1.83
CA ILE A 149 84.33 76.26 1.35
C ILE A 149 84.31 74.80 1.84
N ALA A 150 85.35 74.00 1.59
CA ALA A 150 85.39 72.61 2.08
C ALA A 150 85.30 72.50 3.60
N LYS A 151 85.77 73.50 4.37
CA LYS A 151 85.57 73.53 5.83
C LYS A 151 84.11 73.84 6.20
N GLU A 152 83.49 74.83 5.56
CA GLU A 152 82.08 75.15 5.80
C GLU A 152 81.13 74.06 5.27
N GLU A 153 81.49 73.38 4.18
CA GLU A 153 80.82 72.21 3.66
C GLU A 153 80.99 71.03 4.61
N LEU A 154 82.20 70.73 5.12
CA LEU A 154 82.38 69.70 6.15
C LEU A 154 81.62 70.03 7.45
N GLN A 155 81.49 71.30 7.83
CA GLN A 155 80.66 71.70 8.99
C GLN A 155 79.15 71.55 8.68
N LYS A 156 78.70 71.88 7.47
CA LYS A 156 77.32 71.63 7.02
C LYS A 156 77.03 70.14 6.88
N GLU A 157 77.98 69.33 6.41
CA GLU A 157 77.92 67.87 6.40
C GLU A 157 77.90 67.32 7.84
N GLU A 158 78.67 67.88 8.78
CA GLU A 158 78.60 67.47 10.19
C GLU A 158 77.23 67.79 10.82
N GLU A 159 76.62 68.93 10.48
CA GLU A 159 75.26 69.29 10.90
C GLU A 159 74.19 68.42 10.21
N ILE A 160 74.33 68.13 8.92
CA ILE A 160 73.44 67.22 8.16
C ILE A 160 73.59 65.78 8.67
N LEU A 161 74.80 65.33 9.04
CA LEU A 161 75.06 64.03 9.64
C LEU A 161 74.51 63.95 11.08
N LYS A 162 74.56 65.04 11.86
CA LYS A 162 73.86 65.12 13.16
C LYS A 162 72.34 65.09 12.99
N LEU A 163 71.79 65.81 12.02
CA LEU A 163 70.35 65.86 11.76
C LEU A 163 69.84 64.52 11.23
N THR A 164 70.53 63.91 10.26
CA THR A 164 70.19 62.56 9.76
C THR A 164 70.41 61.49 10.82
N LYS A 165 71.43 61.59 11.69
CA LYS A 165 71.57 60.70 12.86
C LYS A 165 70.38 60.85 13.82
N LYS A 166 69.95 62.07 14.13
CA LYS A 166 68.76 62.33 14.97
C LYS A 166 67.48 61.79 14.34
N ASN A 167 67.28 62.01 13.04
CA ASN A 167 66.14 61.45 12.31
C ASN A 167 66.19 59.92 12.31
N ASN A 168 67.35 59.30 12.08
CA ASN A 168 67.53 57.85 12.16
C ASN A 168 67.29 57.31 13.58
N GLU A 169 67.59 58.07 14.64
CA GLU A 169 67.28 57.72 16.03
C GLU A 169 65.77 57.82 16.32
N GLU A 170 65.09 58.81 15.77
CA GLU A 170 63.62 58.95 15.84
C GLU A 170 62.89 57.88 15.01
N ASP A 171 63.40 57.53 13.82
CA ASP A 171 62.91 56.43 13.00
C ASP A 171 63.15 55.07 13.67
N LEU A 172 64.33 54.84 14.27
CA LEU A 172 64.60 53.64 15.07
C LEU A 172 63.66 53.53 16.28
N MET A 173 63.32 54.65 16.93
CA MET A 173 62.34 54.68 18.01
C MET A 173 60.93 54.36 17.50
N SER A 174 60.52 54.95 16.37
CA SER A 174 59.25 54.66 15.70
C SER A 174 59.14 53.19 15.23
N ILE A 175 60.24 52.62 14.73
CA ILE A 175 60.34 51.22 14.32
C ILE A 175 60.24 50.29 15.54
N ASN A 176 60.92 50.61 16.64
CA ASN A 176 60.80 49.84 17.89
C ASN A 176 59.37 49.87 18.46
N GLU A 177 58.67 51.00 18.42
CA GLU A 177 57.25 51.05 18.81
C GLU A 177 56.36 50.19 17.90
N LYS A 178 56.60 50.21 16.58
CA LYS A 178 55.88 49.39 15.61
C LYS A 178 56.14 47.89 15.84
N ILE A 179 57.39 47.53 16.14
CA ILE A 179 57.78 46.16 16.51
C ILE A 179 57.07 45.74 17.81
N GLN A 180 57.06 46.57 18.86
CA GLN A 180 56.37 46.25 20.11
C GLN A 180 54.86 46.01 19.90
N LYS A 181 54.19 46.89 19.14
CA LYS A 181 52.77 46.73 18.79
C LYS A 181 52.54 45.43 18.00
N ALA A 182 53.35 45.16 16.98
CA ALA A 182 53.28 43.92 16.21
C ALA A 182 53.56 42.65 17.06
N THR A 183 54.44 42.71 18.07
CA THR A 183 54.65 41.58 18.98
C THR A 183 53.45 41.33 19.89
N MET A 184 52.81 42.39 20.43
CA MET A 184 51.58 42.26 21.21
C MET A 184 50.41 41.72 20.39
N GLU A 185 50.23 42.23 19.16
CA GLU A 185 49.22 41.73 18.22
C GLU A 185 49.45 40.27 17.86
N ARG A 186 50.72 39.85 17.67
CA ARG A 186 51.09 38.45 17.43
C ARG A 186 50.78 37.56 18.63
N GLU A 187 51.04 38.03 19.85
CA GLU A 187 50.75 37.29 21.09
C GLU A 187 49.25 37.13 21.32
N GLN A 188 48.44 38.18 21.11
CA GLN A 188 46.98 38.08 21.13
C GLN A 188 46.42 37.18 20.02
N CYS A 189 47.06 37.13 18.85
CA CYS A 189 46.72 36.16 17.81
C CYS A 189 47.05 34.71 18.23
N GLN A 190 48.17 34.51 18.93
CA GLN A 190 48.58 33.19 19.42
C GLN A 190 47.64 32.67 20.52
N GLU A 191 47.28 33.51 21.51
CA GLU A 191 46.31 33.13 22.55
C GLU A 191 44.96 32.71 21.94
N ARG A 192 44.46 33.46 20.94
CA ARG A 192 43.24 33.12 20.21
C ARG A 192 43.37 31.83 19.41
N TYR A 193 44.54 31.53 18.86
CA TYR A 193 44.80 30.28 18.13
C TYR A 193 44.79 29.07 19.07
N ASP A 194 45.43 29.19 20.23
CA ASP A 194 45.48 28.14 21.26
C ASP A 194 44.09 27.90 21.89
N GLU A 195 43.29 28.95 22.05
CA GLU A 195 41.88 28.89 22.48
C GLU A 195 41.01 28.13 21.45
N ILE A 196 41.20 28.41 20.15
CA ILE A 196 40.51 27.70 19.05
C ILE A 196 40.90 26.21 19.01
N ILE A 197 42.16 25.87 19.31
CA ILE A 197 42.61 24.47 19.41
C ILE A 197 41.86 23.74 20.54
N ARG A 198 41.74 24.35 21.73
CA ARG A 198 40.96 23.75 22.84
C ARG A 198 39.50 23.49 22.45
N GLN A 199 38.85 24.47 21.82
CA GLN A 199 37.47 24.34 21.38
C GLN A 199 37.29 23.26 20.30
N LYS A 200 38.25 23.12 19.38
CA LYS A 200 38.30 22.03 18.40
C LYS A 200 38.43 20.66 19.09
N ASP A 201 39.34 20.52 20.04
CA ASP A 201 39.60 19.24 20.70
C ASP A 201 38.42 18.82 21.61
N GLU A 202 37.72 19.77 22.23
CA GLU A 202 36.43 19.51 22.90
C GLU A 202 35.33 19.02 21.94
N LEU A 203 35.26 19.59 20.73
CA LEU A 203 34.29 19.16 19.71
C LEU A 203 34.62 17.78 19.14
N GLU A 204 35.91 17.44 18.99
CA GLU A 204 36.34 16.09 18.61
C GLU A 204 36.01 15.06 19.71
N GLN A 205 36.11 15.41 21.00
CA GLN A 205 35.65 14.53 22.09
C GLN A 205 34.13 14.36 22.11
N LYS A 206 33.36 15.43 21.92
CA LYS A 206 31.88 15.38 21.87
C LYS A 206 31.39 14.54 20.69
N THR A 207 31.98 14.71 19.50
CA THR A 207 31.60 13.93 18.30
C THR A 207 31.99 12.45 18.41
N MET A 208 33.12 12.10 19.04
CA MET A 208 33.47 10.71 19.34
C MET A 208 32.42 10.02 20.23
N LEU A 209 31.95 10.70 21.29
CA LEU A 209 30.90 10.18 22.18
C LEU A 209 29.55 10.02 21.46
N GLU A 210 29.18 10.96 20.59
CA GLU A 210 28.00 10.80 19.74
C GLU A 210 28.11 9.61 18.79
N ASP A 211 29.26 9.38 18.17
CA ASP A 211 29.46 8.30 17.20
C ASP A 211 29.50 6.92 17.87
N GLU A 212 29.94 6.81 19.11
CA GLU A 212 29.67 5.64 19.95
C GLU A 212 28.19 5.44 20.23
N GLY A 213 27.44 6.52 20.52
CA GLY A 213 25.99 6.48 20.68
C GLY A 213 25.28 6.01 19.41
N LYS A 214 25.69 6.53 18.24
CA LYS A 214 25.19 6.13 16.92
C LYS A 214 25.48 4.66 16.65
N LYS A 215 26.67 4.14 16.98
CA LYS A 215 26.99 2.68 16.88
C LYS A 215 26.06 1.83 17.74
N LYS A 216 25.90 2.14 19.03
CA LYS A 216 25.02 1.39 19.95
C LYS A 216 23.57 1.40 19.48
N ASN A 217 23.08 2.53 18.96
CA ASN A 217 21.76 2.63 18.35
C ASN A 217 21.62 1.86 17.03
N GLN A 218 22.67 1.83 16.19
CA GLN A 218 22.69 1.06 14.94
C GLN A 218 22.69 -0.45 15.20
N GLU A 219 23.40 -0.91 16.24
CA GLU A 219 23.40 -2.30 16.69
C GLU A 219 22.02 -2.71 17.24
N ALA A 220 21.39 -1.86 18.08
CA ALA A 220 20.02 -2.07 18.55
C ALA A 220 19.02 -2.11 17.38
N LEU A 221 19.13 -1.19 16.41
CA LEU A 221 18.30 -1.17 15.21
C LEU A 221 18.46 -2.45 14.36
N ASN A 222 19.68 -2.97 14.24
CA ASN A 222 19.95 -4.22 13.53
C ASN A 222 19.40 -5.45 14.27
N GLN A 223 19.42 -5.47 15.62
CA GLN A 223 18.75 -6.50 16.41
C GLN A 223 17.22 -6.44 16.26
N ILE A 224 16.64 -5.24 16.20
CA ILE A 224 15.20 -5.04 15.96
C ILE A 224 14.83 -5.50 14.54
N LYS A 225 15.61 -5.12 13.51
CA LYS A 225 15.43 -5.60 12.14
C LYS A 225 15.46 -7.12 12.06
N LYS A 226 16.45 -7.78 12.68
CA LYS A 226 16.53 -9.25 12.67
C LYS A 226 15.28 -9.90 13.30
N LYS A 227 14.80 -9.39 14.43
CA LYS A 227 13.53 -9.83 15.04
C LYS A 227 12.32 -9.57 14.14
N TYR A 228 12.32 -8.48 13.38
CA TYR A 228 11.26 -8.15 12.42
C TYR A 228 11.28 -9.07 11.19
N ASP A 229 12.48 -9.39 10.66
CA ASP A 229 12.68 -10.32 9.55
C ASP A 229 12.31 -11.76 9.94
N ASP A 230 12.58 -12.17 11.18
CA ASP A 230 12.18 -13.48 11.71
C ASP A 230 10.66 -13.53 11.94
N ASN A 231 10.05 -12.48 12.52
CA ASN A 231 8.58 -12.34 12.61
C ASN A 231 7.89 -12.33 11.24
N LEU A 232 8.50 -11.74 10.20
CA LEU A 232 7.97 -11.75 8.83
C LEU A 232 7.89 -13.18 8.26
N LYS A 233 8.89 -14.03 8.52
CA LYS A 233 8.87 -15.44 8.11
C LYS A 233 7.76 -16.21 8.81
N ASP A 234 7.57 -16.00 10.11
CA ASP A 234 6.50 -16.64 10.88
C ASP A 234 5.11 -16.22 10.36
N ILE A 235 4.93 -14.93 10.02
CA ILE A 235 3.71 -14.43 9.38
C ILE A 235 3.51 -15.06 7.98
N GLU A 236 4.58 -15.24 7.20
CA GLU A 236 4.51 -15.85 5.87
C GLU A 236 4.19 -17.36 5.94
N VAL A 237 4.73 -18.08 6.92
CA VAL A 237 4.36 -19.48 7.23
C VAL A 237 2.90 -19.58 7.65
N GLN A 238 2.44 -18.77 8.61
CA GLN A 238 1.03 -18.74 9.05
C GLN A 238 0.07 -18.37 7.91
N LYS A 239 0.50 -17.51 6.98
CA LYS A 239 -0.27 -17.18 5.78
C LYS A 239 -0.38 -18.37 4.83
N LEU A 240 0.72 -19.09 4.60
CA LEU A 240 0.73 -20.31 3.77
C LEU A 240 -0.15 -21.43 4.38
N GLU A 241 -0.20 -21.54 5.70
CA GLU A 241 -1.11 -22.46 6.41
C GLU A 241 -2.57 -22.03 6.27
N LYS A 242 -2.88 -20.74 6.44
CA LYS A 242 -4.23 -20.19 6.22
C LYS A 242 -4.69 -20.35 4.77
N GLU A 243 -3.81 -20.23 3.79
CA GLU A 243 -4.14 -20.46 2.37
C GLU A 243 -4.48 -21.93 2.09
N LYS A 244 -3.69 -22.88 2.65
CA LYS A 244 -4.03 -24.32 2.61
C LYS A 244 -5.36 -24.63 3.31
N GLN A 245 -5.60 -24.02 4.46
CA GLN A 245 -6.84 -24.22 5.24
C GLN A 245 -8.06 -23.60 4.52
N LEU A 246 -7.88 -22.47 3.82
CA LEU A 246 -8.91 -21.87 2.97
C LEU A 246 -9.20 -22.74 1.74
N GLU A 247 -8.19 -23.38 1.15
CA GLU A 247 -8.39 -24.33 0.03
C GLU A 247 -9.09 -25.61 0.50
N TYR A 248 -8.75 -26.14 1.67
CA TYR A 248 -9.47 -27.25 2.31
C TYR A 248 -10.94 -26.88 2.57
N ASN A 249 -11.19 -25.71 3.15
CA ASN A 249 -12.55 -25.22 3.40
C ASN A 249 -13.35 -25.02 2.10
N LYS A 250 -12.72 -24.65 0.97
CA LYS A 250 -13.37 -24.61 -0.35
C LYS A 250 -13.76 -25.99 -0.86
N LYS A 251 -12.94 -27.02 -0.64
CA LYS A 251 -13.26 -28.41 -1.01
C LYS A 251 -14.46 -28.92 -0.20
N VAL A 252 -14.40 -28.76 1.13
CA VAL A 252 -15.51 -29.10 2.04
C VAL A 252 -16.79 -28.30 1.72
N HIS A 253 -16.68 -27.02 1.35
CA HIS A 253 -17.85 -26.23 0.94
C HIS A 253 -18.48 -26.73 -0.36
N ASN A 254 -17.68 -27.16 -1.35
CA ASN A 254 -18.19 -27.76 -2.58
C ASN A 254 -18.85 -29.12 -2.34
N GLU A 255 -18.30 -29.94 -1.43
CA GLU A 255 -18.90 -31.21 -0.99
C GLU A 255 -20.24 -30.96 -0.26
N ILE A 256 -20.30 -29.99 0.65
CA ILE A 256 -21.54 -29.54 1.30
C ILE A 256 -22.56 -29.04 0.27
N LEU A 257 -22.13 -28.30 -0.77
CA LEU A 257 -23.01 -27.82 -1.83
C LEU A 257 -23.55 -28.97 -2.70
N GLN A 258 -22.75 -30.01 -2.96
CA GLN A 258 -23.25 -31.22 -3.63
C GLN A 258 -24.25 -31.98 -2.75
N ILE A 259 -23.98 -32.10 -1.44
CA ILE A 259 -24.88 -32.74 -0.48
C ILE A 259 -26.19 -31.96 -0.32
N ASP A 260 -26.18 -30.63 -0.22
CA ASP A 260 -27.44 -29.86 -0.13
C ASP A 260 -28.25 -29.94 -1.43
N ASN A 261 -27.60 -29.94 -2.60
CA ASN A 261 -28.30 -30.18 -3.87
C ASN A 261 -28.98 -31.56 -3.89
N GLN A 262 -28.29 -32.63 -3.48
CA GLN A 262 -28.88 -33.98 -3.33
C GLN A 262 -30.03 -34.00 -2.32
N ILE A 263 -29.88 -33.32 -1.17
CA ILE A 263 -30.93 -33.17 -0.17
C ILE A 263 -32.12 -32.38 -0.70
N GLN A 264 -31.92 -31.34 -1.51
CA GLN A 264 -33.00 -30.59 -2.17
C GLN A 264 -33.70 -31.42 -3.25
N GLU A 265 -32.98 -32.32 -3.94
CA GLU A 265 -33.55 -33.24 -4.92
C GLU A 265 -34.40 -34.31 -4.23
N GLN A 266 -33.89 -34.97 -3.19
CA GLN A 266 -34.66 -35.88 -2.33
C GLN A 266 -35.87 -35.18 -1.69
N LYS A 267 -35.73 -33.92 -1.23
CA LYS A 267 -36.87 -33.11 -0.72
C LYS A 267 -37.92 -32.81 -1.80
N LYS A 268 -37.58 -32.82 -3.10
CA LYS A 268 -38.57 -32.71 -4.20
C LYS A 268 -39.27 -34.05 -4.43
N GLU A 269 -38.55 -35.18 -4.36
CA GLU A 269 -39.14 -36.51 -4.48
C GLU A 269 -40.06 -36.87 -3.32
N VAL A 270 -39.64 -36.62 -2.08
CA VAL A 270 -40.49 -36.76 -0.89
C VAL A 270 -41.77 -35.90 -1.00
N LYS A 271 -41.68 -34.70 -1.58
CA LYS A 271 -42.85 -33.84 -1.85
C LYS A 271 -43.76 -34.35 -2.98
N LYS A 272 -43.27 -35.18 -3.91
CA LYS A 272 -44.12 -35.91 -4.86
C LYS A 272 -44.81 -37.07 -4.17
N ALA A 273 -44.05 -37.91 -3.46
CA ALA A 273 -44.56 -39.05 -2.71
C ALA A 273 -45.66 -38.64 -1.70
N GLN A 274 -45.43 -37.59 -0.89
CA GLN A 274 -46.42 -37.03 0.04
C GLN A 274 -47.67 -36.43 -0.64
N LYS A 275 -47.62 -36.15 -1.94
CA LYS A 275 -48.77 -35.68 -2.71
C LYS A 275 -49.54 -36.85 -3.31
N GLU A 276 -48.82 -37.84 -3.85
CA GLU A 276 -49.38 -39.10 -4.35
C GLU A 276 -50.04 -39.90 -3.22
N GLU A 277 -49.43 -39.94 -2.03
CA GLU A 277 -49.98 -40.46 -0.77
C GLU A 277 -51.32 -39.78 -0.42
N LYS A 278 -51.37 -38.45 -0.41
CA LYS A 278 -52.60 -37.68 -0.12
C LYS A 278 -53.67 -37.78 -1.20
N ASP A 279 -53.27 -37.98 -2.46
CA ASP A 279 -54.21 -38.23 -3.55
C ASP A 279 -54.66 -39.70 -3.59
N GLN A 280 -53.97 -40.60 -2.90
CA GLN A 280 -54.42 -41.98 -2.62
C GLN A 280 -55.32 -42.03 -1.37
N GLU A 281 -54.99 -41.33 -0.27
CA GLU A 281 -55.86 -41.21 0.91
C GLU A 281 -57.27 -40.73 0.54
N LYS A 282 -57.40 -39.81 -0.43
CA LYS A 282 -58.69 -39.35 -0.96
C LYS A 282 -59.47 -40.46 -1.65
N LYS A 283 -58.81 -41.25 -2.50
CA LYS A 283 -59.47 -42.40 -3.17
C LYS A 283 -59.87 -43.45 -2.15
N ASP A 284 -59.05 -43.72 -1.15
CA ASP A 284 -59.37 -44.65 -0.07
C ASP A 284 -60.54 -44.13 0.79
N LEU A 285 -60.70 -42.81 0.92
CA LEU A 285 -61.86 -42.16 1.56
C LEU A 285 -63.13 -42.23 0.69
N GLU A 286 -63.00 -42.10 -0.64
CA GLU A 286 -64.11 -42.28 -1.59
C GLU A 286 -64.56 -43.75 -1.65
N ILE A 287 -63.62 -44.70 -1.73
CA ILE A 287 -63.87 -46.14 -1.64
C ILE A 287 -64.55 -46.50 -0.32
N LYS A 288 -64.14 -45.90 0.81
CA LYS A 288 -64.84 -46.09 2.10
C LYS A 288 -66.29 -45.59 2.07
N LYS A 289 -66.56 -44.43 1.47
CA LYS A 289 -67.94 -43.93 1.27
C LYS A 289 -68.74 -44.85 0.35
N ASP A 290 -68.14 -45.38 -0.71
CA ASP A 290 -68.80 -46.32 -1.62
C ASP A 290 -69.09 -47.66 -0.94
N ILE A 291 -68.21 -48.13 -0.04
CA ILE A 291 -68.49 -49.27 0.84
C ILE A 291 -69.64 -48.94 1.82
N GLU A 292 -69.66 -47.78 2.46
CA GLU A 292 -70.78 -47.36 3.33
C GLU A 292 -72.11 -47.24 2.55
N ASN A 293 -72.06 -46.75 1.31
CA ASN A 293 -73.22 -46.69 0.41
C ASN A 293 -73.68 -48.10 -0.01
N LEU A 294 -72.75 -49.02 -0.29
CA LEU A 294 -73.05 -50.41 -0.60
C LEU A 294 -73.62 -51.16 0.61
N ASP A 295 -73.10 -50.96 1.83
CA ASP A 295 -73.66 -51.54 3.06
C ASP A 295 -75.05 -50.98 3.37
N GLN A 296 -75.30 -49.69 3.13
CA GLN A 296 -76.65 -49.13 3.19
C GLN A 296 -77.58 -49.77 2.15
N LEU A 297 -77.12 -50.00 0.92
CA LEU A 297 -77.90 -50.67 -0.13
C LEU A 297 -78.16 -52.15 0.20
N ILE A 298 -77.17 -52.87 0.72
CA ILE A 298 -77.29 -54.26 1.21
C ILE A 298 -78.29 -54.32 2.38
N SER A 299 -78.26 -53.35 3.30
CA SER A 299 -79.22 -53.25 4.41
C SER A 299 -80.65 -52.96 3.92
N GLN A 300 -80.82 -52.12 2.88
CA GLN A 300 -82.11 -51.91 2.22
C GLN A 300 -82.61 -53.15 1.48
N LEU A 301 -81.73 -53.86 0.77
CA LEU A 301 -82.04 -55.13 0.10
C LEU A 301 -82.39 -56.24 1.09
N ALA A 302 -81.72 -56.29 2.25
CA ALA A 302 -82.03 -57.23 3.33
C ALA A 302 -83.40 -56.94 3.98
N LYS A 303 -83.79 -55.66 4.11
CA LYS A 303 -85.14 -55.26 4.54
C LYS A 303 -86.19 -55.70 3.50
N LYS A 304 -86.01 -55.37 2.22
CA LYS A 304 -86.90 -55.83 1.13
C LYS A 304 -86.99 -57.35 1.03
N LYS A 305 -85.88 -58.08 1.26
CA LYS A 305 -85.86 -59.54 1.30
C LYS A 305 -86.73 -60.08 2.44
N ARG A 306 -86.62 -59.53 3.65
CA ARG A 306 -87.49 -59.90 4.78
C ARG A 306 -88.97 -59.58 4.53
N GLU A 307 -89.29 -58.47 3.86
CA GLU A 307 -90.66 -58.16 3.45
C GLU A 307 -91.19 -59.17 2.40
N LEU A 308 -90.37 -59.57 1.43
CA LEU A 308 -90.70 -60.61 0.45
C LEU A 308 -90.85 -62.00 1.10
N GLU A 309 -90.03 -62.34 2.09
CA GLU A 309 -90.14 -63.58 2.88
C GLU A 309 -91.42 -63.57 3.74
N TYR A 310 -91.77 -62.44 4.35
CA TYR A 310 -93.04 -62.28 5.08
C TYR A 310 -94.27 -62.36 4.15
N GLN A 311 -94.19 -61.80 2.93
CA GLN A 311 -95.24 -61.95 1.92
C GLN A 311 -95.35 -63.38 1.38
N LYS A 312 -94.23 -64.10 1.19
CA LYS A 312 -94.23 -65.53 0.85
C LYS A 312 -94.90 -66.37 1.93
N ALA A 313 -94.51 -66.21 3.20
CA ALA A 313 -95.12 -66.94 4.31
C ALA A 313 -96.64 -66.72 4.40
N LYS A 314 -97.11 -65.48 4.16
CA LYS A 314 -98.55 -65.15 4.08
C LYS A 314 -99.27 -65.78 2.87
N LEU A 315 -98.56 -66.09 1.79
CA LEU A 315 -99.11 -66.78 0.62
C LEU A 315 -99.07 -68.30 0.77
N GLU A 316 -98.08 -68.86 1.49
CA GLU A 316 -97.98 -70.30 1.78
C GLU A 316 -99.07 -70.74 2.76
N ILE A 317 -99.29 -70.01 3.87
CA ILE A 317 -100.40 -70.28 4.81
C ILE A 317 -101.76 -70.30 4.07
N LYS A 318 -102.00 -69.31 3.21
CA LYS A 318 -103.22 -69.24 2.37
C LYS A 318 -103.35 -70.38 1.34
N ARG A 319 -102.27 -71.07 1.01
CA ARG A 319 -102.23 -72.18 0.05
C ARG A 319 -102.48 -73.52 0.75
N GLU A 320 -102.07 -73.67 2.00
CA GLU A 320 -102.36 -74.85 2.82
C GLU A 320 -103.85 -74.89 3.25
N ASP A 321 -104.41 -73.76 3.68
CA ASP A 321 -105.84 -73.63 4.04
C ASP A 321 -106.77 -74.13 2.91
N LEU A 322 -106.48 -73.73 1.66
CA LEU A 322 -107.29 -74.15 0.49
C LEU A 322 -107.14 -75.64 0.16
N GLN A 323 -105.98 -76.26 0.39
CA GLN A 323 -105.78 -77.69 0.13
C GLN A 323 -106.38 -78.60 1.21
N THR A 324 -106.62 -78.10 2.42
CA THR A 324 -107.24 -78.90 3.50
C THR A 324 -108.77 -78.97 3.39
N GLN A 325 -109.44 -77.96 2.81
CA GLN A 325 -110.88 -78.01 2.56
C GLN A 325 -111.26 -78.98 1.43
N GLU A 326 -110.53 -78.97 0.31
CA GLU A 326 -110.88 -79.77 -0.88
C GLU A 326 -110.80 -81.29 -0.63
N LYS A 327 -109.86 -81.75 0.21
CA LYS A 327 -109.65 -83.17 0.49
C LYS A 327 -110.60 -83.78 1.53
N ARG A 328 -111.23 -82.98 2.39
CA ARG A 328 -112.13 -83.50 3.46
C ARG A 328 -113.55 -83.85 2.98
N LEU A 329 -113.97 -83.36 1.81
CA LEU A 329 -115.38 -83.39 1.38
C LEU A 329 -115.71 -84.42 0.28
N ARG A 330 -114.80 -85.33 -0.09
CA ARG A 330 -115.01 -86.27 -1.22
C ARG A 330 -114.92 -87.78 -0.91
N VAL A 331 -114.48 -88.21 0.27
CA VAL A 331 -114.23 -89.65 0.54
C VAL A 331 -114.63 -90.09 1.98
N GLN A 332 -115.71 -89.55 2.53
CA GLN A 332 -116.33 -90.05 3.78
C GLN A 332 -117.85 -90.25 3.67
N ILE A 333 -118.32 -90.52 2.45
CA ILE A 333 -119.63 -91.13 2.18
C ILE A 333 -119.34 -92.42 1.39
N GLN A 334 -120.20 -93.43 1.58
CA GLN A 334 -120.49 -94.55 0.66
C GLN A 334 -119.96 -95.97 0.96
N GLU A 335 -119.15 -96.23 1.99
CA GLU A 335 -118.78 -97.63 2.34
C GLU A 335 -119.13 -98.03 3.79
N ILE A 336 -120.00 -99.04 3.90
CA ILE A 336 -120.23 -99.95 5.06
C ILE A 336 -120.50 -99.24 6.40
N LYS A 337 -121.74 -98.96 6.84
CA LYS A 337 -123.06 -99.53 6.54
C LYS A 337 -123.23 -101.02 6.90
N GLU A 338 -124.03 -101.26 7.94
CA GLU A 338 -124.71 -102.53 8.29
C GLU A 338 -123.83 -103.77 8.57
N ILE A 339 -123.46 -103.96 9.86
CA ILE A 339 -123.76 -105.23 10.55
C ILE A 339 -123.93 -105.03 12.07
N THR A 340 -125.19 -105.16 12.48
CA THR A 340 -125.75 -105.62 13.78
C THR A 340 -125.16 -105.16 15.11
N ASP A 341 -125.97 -104.37 15.83
CA ASP A 341 -126.70 -104.82 17.02
C ASP A 341 -125.99 -105.71 18.06
N LYS A 342 -125.78 -105.15 19.26
CA LYS A 342 -126.63 -105.47 20.43
C LYS A 342 -126.37 -104.53 21.61
N GLU A 343 -127.35 -104.53 22.53
CA GLU A 343 -127.30 -104.02 23.91
C GLU A 343 -127.08 -102.50 24.11
N GLU A 344 -127.92 -101.80 24.88
CA GLU A 344 -129.33 -102.08 25.22
C GLU A 344 -130.02 -100.76 25.61
N GLN A 345 -131.22 -100.49 25.08
CA GLN A 345 -132.11 -99.48 25.70
C GLN A 345 -132.98 -100.15 26.76
N VAL A 346 -132.42 -100.23 27.96
CA VAL A 346 -133.15 -100.35 29.22
C VAL A 346 -132.95 -99.04 29.98
N ARG A 347 -133.98 -98.30 30.42
CA ARG A 347 -135.45 -98.26 30.22
C ARG A 347 -135.86 -96.85 30.72
N ASP A 348 -136.92 -96.15 30.32
CA ASP A 348 -138.28 -96.44 29.83
C ASP A 348 -138.77 -95.21 28.99
N ILE A 349 -139.78 -95.22 28.11
CA ILE A 349 -140.45 -96.23 27.27
C ILE A 349 -141.32 -95.45 26.22
N THR A 350 -141.58 -96.03 25.02
CA THR A 350 -142.64 -95.76 23.99
C THR A 350 -143.48 -94.45 23.99
N ASN A 351 -143.98 -93.86 22.90
CA ASN A 351 -144.10 -94.18 21.46
C ASN A 351 -144.73 -95.53 21.06
N ALA A 352 -145.96 -95.84 21.50
CA ALA A 352 -146.82 -96.92 20.97
C ALA A 352 -148.30 -96.80 21.44
N GLY A 353 -148.90 -95.61 21.25
CA GLY A 353 -150.30 -95.31 21.58
C GLY A 353 -150.87 -94.28 20.59
N ILE A 354 -150.82 -94.51 19.27
CA ILE A 354 -151.59 -95.52 18.53
C ILE A 354 -153.12 -95.28 18.71
N ASN A 355 -153.89 -94.93 17.68
CA ASN A 355 -153.49 -94.61 16.30
C ASN A 355 -154.56 -93.82 15.50
N GLN A 356 -154.14 -93.40 14.31
CA GLN A 356 -154.88 -93.42 13.03
C GLN A 356 -156.43 -93.38 13.04
N LEU A 357 -156.95 -92.31 12.44
CA LEU A 357 -157.79 -92.36 11.22
C LEU A 357 -159.00 -93.33 11.19
N GLU A 358 -160.03 -92.99 11.95
CA GLU A 358 -161.38 -92.87 11.39
C GLU A 358 -161.73 -91.37 11.46
N ASN A 359 -162.02 -90.61 10.40
CA ASN A 359 -162.64 -90.91 9.10
C ASN A 359 -164.17 -91.07 9.13
N GLU A 360 -164.82 -90.45 10.11
CA GLU A 360 -166.12 -89.78 9.93
C GLU A 360 -165.95 -88.31 10.39
N ILE A 361 -166.15 -87.34 9.49
CA ILE A 361 -167.44 -86.71 9.18
C ILE A 361 -167.93 -85.89 10.39
N LEU A 362 -167.70 -84.57 10.38
CA LEU A 362 -168.57 -83.60 9.73
C LEU A 362 -169.97 -83.59 10.38
N MET A 363 -170.09 -82.87 11.51
CA MET A 363 -171.13 -81.84 11.65
C MET A 363 -170.81 -80.81 12.75
N GLU A 364 -171.67 -79.79 12.78
CA GLU A 364 -171.88 -78.83 13.86
C GLU A 364 -170.72 -77.94 14.31
N LYS A 365 -170.38 -76.91 13.52
CA LYS A 365 -171.12 -75.65 13.19
C LYS A 365 -170.97 -74.59 14.28
N LYS A 366 -170.62 -73.37 13.84
CA LYS A 366 -171.06 -72.14 14.49
C LYS A 366 -172.41 -71.71 13.87
N TYR A 367 -173.49 -72.23 14.43
CA TYR A 367 -174.90 -71.88 14.21
C TYR A 367 -175.60 -71.92 15.57
N ALA A 368 -176.85 -71.41 15.66
CA ALA A 368 -177.61 -71.21 16.91
C ALA A 368 -177.00 -70.07 17.78
N THR A 369 -177.63 -68.93 18.08
CA THR A 369 -179.04 -68.46 17.97
C THR A 369 -180.07 -69.35 18.65
N ASP A 370 -181.14 -68.75 19.16
CA ASP A 370 -182.12 -69.41 20.03
C ASP A 370 -182.74 -70.69 19.43
N ASP A 371 -183.28 -71.57 20.30
CA ASP A 371 -184.31 -72.50 19.83
C ASP A 371 -185.54 -71.68 19.42
N ARG A 372 -185.58 -71.43 18.12
CA ARG A 372 -186.57 -70.65 17.37
C ARG A 372 -186.71 -69.19 17.77
N SER A 373 -186.39 -68.36 16.79
CA SER A 373 -187.20 -67.18 16.49
C SER A 373 -188.66 -67.60 16.24
N LEU A 374 -189.52 -67.56 17.26
CA LEU A 374 -190.94 -67.23 17.10
C LEU A 374 -191.63 -66.87 18.43
N LEU A 375 -192.23 -65.68 18.43
CA LEU A 375 -193.38 -65.22 19.21
C LEU A 375 -193.24 -64.89 20.71
N GLU A 376 -193.87 -63.76 21.03
CA GLU A 376 -194.36 -63.37 22.35
C GLU A 376 -195.51 -64.30 22.80
N GLU A 377 -195.99 -64.12 24.04
CA GLU A 377 -197.11 -64.86 24.67
C GLU A 377 -196.82 -66.31 25.13
N LEU A 378 -197.28 -66.81 26.29
CA LEU A 378 -198.13 -66.20 27.33
C LEU A 378 -197.94 -66.87 28.72
N ARG A 379 -198.50 -66.28 29.77
CA ARG A 379 -198.61 -66.85 31.14
C ARG A 379 -199.99 -67.51 31.33
N ARG A 380 -200.10 -68.63 32.09
CA ARG A 380 -201.01 -68.79 33.27
C ARG A 380 -201.15 -70.22 33.86
N ASN A 381 -201.57 -70.24 35.12
CA ASN A 381 -202.24 -71.29 35.91
C ASN A 381 -201.40 -72.45 36.51
N ARG A 382 -201.42 -72.83 37.81
CA ARG A 382 -201.98 -72.34 39.11
C ARG A 382 -203.12 -73.16 39.78
N ASP A 383 -202.85 -73.64 41.01
CA ASP A 383 -203.71 -74.08 42.14
C ASP A 383 -204.79 -75.18 41.95
N ILE A 384 -204.86 -76.13 42.91
CA ILE A 384 -205.99 -76.31 43.87
C ILE A 384 -205.74 -77.53 44.80
N LEU A 385 -206.22 -77.45 46.05
CA LEU A 385 -206.08 -78.43 47.16
C LEU A 385 -204.64 -78.66 47.68
N GLN A 386 -204.35 -78.85 48.97
CA GLN A 386 -204.80 -78.19 50.21
C GLN A 386 -206.30 -78.15 50.61
N LYS A 387 -206.72 -79.00 51.58
CA LYS A 387 -207.86 -78.69 52.50
C LYS A 387 -208.06 -79.56 53.77
N GLU A 388 -207.26 -80.58 54.05
CA GLU A 388 -207.44 -81.46 55.23
C GLU A 388 -206.47 -81.12 56.39
N ILE A 389 -206.40 -79.83 56.74
CA ILE A 389 -205.36 -79.27 57.63
C ILE A 389 -205.68 -79.41 59.13
N ASP A 390 -206.95 -79.59 59.51
CA ASP A 390 -207.45 -79.01 60.76
C ASP A 390 -207.34 -79.87 62.04
N ARG A 391 -207.37 -81.21 61.95
CA ARG A 391 -207.63 -82.07 63.13
C ARG A 391 -206.43 -82.76 63.76
N ALA A 392 -205.38 -83.08 63.01
CA ALA A 392 -204.20 -83.76 63.56
C ALA A 392 -203.22 -82.78 64.25
N GLU A 393 -203.10 -81.55 63.73
CA GLU A 393 -202.04 -80.62 64.17
C GLU A 393 -202.20 -80.08 65.60
N GLN A 394 -203.42 -79.93 66.11
CA GLN A 394 -203.65 -79.18 67.36
C GLN A 394 -203.10 -79.88 68.61
N ASN A 395 -203.14 -81.22 68.69
CA ASN A 395 -202.66 -81.92 69.87
C ASN A 395 -201.13 -81.92 69.97
N ASN A 396 -200.41 -82.10 68.85
CA ASN A 396 -198.96 -82.24 68.88
C ASN A 396 -198.24 -80.88 69.06
N LYS A 397 -198.88 -79.76 68.68
CA LYS A 397 -198.35 -78.39 68.87
C LYS A 397 -197.92 -78.09 70.32
N LYS A 398 -198.63 -78.61 71.33
CA LYS A 398 -198.30 -78.39 72.75
C LYS A 398 -197.06 -79.13 73.25
N GLN A 399 -196.58 -80.14 72.53
CA GLN A 399 -195.54 -81.05 73.03
C GLN A 399 -194.15 -80.73 72.46
N GLN A 400 -194.08 -80.18 71.23
CA GLN A 400 -192.82 -79.83 70.56
C GLN A 400 -192.18 -78.53 71.09
N GLU A 401 -192.96 -77.56 71.57
CA GLU A 401 -192.45 -76.25 72.02
C GLU A 401 -191.43 -76.38 73.17
N SER A 402 -191.57 -77.41 74.01
CA SER A 402 -190.62 -77.72 75.08
C SER A 402 -189.23 -78.09 74.54
N CYS A 403 -189.14 -78.85 73.45
CA CYS A 403 -187.86 -79.20 72.81
C CYS A 403 -187.15 -77.99 72.20
N ASN A 404 -187.91 -77.09 71.55
CA ASN A 404 -187.36 -75.92 70.85
C ASN A 404 -186.58 -74.96 71.77
N THR A 405 -186.84 -74.97 73.09
CA THR A 405 -186.07 -74.16 74.06
C THR A 405 -184.68 -74.73 74.34
N LYS A 406 -184.52 -76.05 74.39
CA LYS A 406 -183.25 -76.71 74.73
C LYS A 406 -182.24 -76.67 73.57
N GLU A 407 -182.70 -76.73 72.33
CA GLU A 407 -181.81 -76.64 71.16
C GLU A 407 -181.16 -75.25 71.00
N LYS A 408 -181.87 -74.17 71.34
CA LYS A 408 -181.33 -72.80 71.24
C LYS A 408 -180.10 -72.61 72.13
N LEU A 409 -180.20 -73.01 73.41
CA LEU A 409 -179.13 -72.90 74.39
C LEU A 409 -177.85 -73.66 73.98
N GLN A 410 -177.99 -74.76 73.26
CA GLN A 410 -176.84 -75.55 72.77
C GLN A 410 -176.12 -74.89 71.58
N LYS A 411 -176.83 -74.11 70.74
CA LYS A 411 -176.24 -73.37 69.62
C LYS A 411 -175.39 -72.18 70.08
N GLU A 412 -175.84 -71.45 71.10
CA GLU A 412 -175.15 -70.27 71.62
C GLU A 412 -173.75 -70.60 72.14
N ARG A 413 -173.62 -71.63 73.00
CA ARG A 413 -172.31 -72.06 73.55
C ARG A 413 -171.32 -72.58 72.51
N LYS A 414 -171.79 -73.10 71.36
CA LYS A 414 -170.90 -73.50 70.25
C LYS A 414 -170.33 -72.30 69.49
N ASN A 415 -171.06 -71.18 69.42
CA ASN A 415 -170.60 -69.99 68.72
C ASN A 415 -169.53 -69.21 69.50
N GLU A 416 -169.63 -69.12 70.83
CA GLU A 416 -168.59 -68.50 71.68
C GLU A 416 -167.22 -69.16 71.49
N ALA A 417 -167.18 -70.50 71.55
CA ALA A 417 -165.94 -71.28 71.38
C ALA A 417 -165.32 -71.12 69.97
N ALA A 418 -166.13 -70.87 68.94
CA ALA A 418 -165.66 -70.60 67.58
C ALA A 418 -165.14 -69.17 67.38
N GLY A 419 -165.53 -68.22 68.24
CA GLY A 419 -165.01 -66.85 68.25
C GLY A 419 -163.57 -66.80 68.74
N LEU A 420 -163.35 -67.20 70.00
CA LEU A 420 -162.05 -67.13 70.68
C LEU A 420 -160.91 -67.79 69.88
N LYS A 421 -161.18 -68.89 69.18
CA LYS A 421 -160.18 -69.59 68.38
C LYS A 421 -159.65 -68.74 67.21
N LYS A 422 -160.49 -67.92 66.58
CA LYS A 422 -160.09 -67.01 65.47
C LYS A 422 -159.23 -65.84 65.95
N GLU A 423 -159.33 -65.47 67.22
CA GLU A 423 -158.55 -64.36 67.79
C GLU A 423 -157.12 -64.81 68.11
N ILE A 424 -156.95 -66.04 68.61
CA ILE A 424 -155.64 -66.68 68.78
C ILE A 424 -154.88 -66.77 67.44
N ASP A 425 -155.56 -67.18 66.36
CA ASP A 425 -154.97 -67.26 65.02
C ASP A 425 -154.58 -65.87 64.47
N ARG A 426 -155.29 -64.80 64.82
CA ARG A 426 -154.88 -63.42 64.47
C ARG A 426 -153.60 -63.01 65.21
N CYS A 427 -153.54 -63.20 66.53
CA CYS A 427 -152.36 -62.85 67.34
C CYS A 427 -151.08 -63.55 66.83
N ASN A 428 -151.17 -64.86 66.53
CA ASN A 428 -150.03 -65.63 66.02
C ASN A 428 -149.51 -65.15 64.66
N ASN A 429 -150.37 -64.61 63.80
CA ASN A 429 -149.95 -64.05 62.52
C ASN A 429 -149.26 -62.69 62.67
N ILE A 430 -149.72 -61.83 63.59
CA ILE A 430 -149.10 -60.53 63.90
C ILE A 430 -147.68 -60.71 64.46
N ILE A 431 -147.47 -61.70 65.34
CA ILE A 431 -146.14 -62.03 65.88
C ILE A 431 -145.19 -62.45 64.74
N LYS A 432 -145.67 -63.25 63.77
CA LYS A 432 -144.88 -63.70 62.61
C LYS A 432 -144.52 -62.59 61.62
N SER A 433 -145.29 -61.52 61.52
CA SER A 433 -144.89 -60.34 60.73
C SER A 433 -143.82 -59.52 61.45
N LEU A 434 -143.97 -59.26 62.75
CA LEU A 434 -143.03 -58.43 63.52
C LEU A 434 -141.61 -59.03 63.55
N VAL A 435 -141.48 -60.35 63.74
CA VAL A 435 -140.16 -61.03 63.71
C VAL A 435 -139.49 -60.93 62.33
N LYS A 436 -140.27 -60.92 61.23
CA LYS A 436 -139.72 -60.71 59.88
C LYS A 436 -139.27 -59.28 59.65
N GLU A 437 -139.96 -58.30 60.24
CA GLU A 437 -139.56 -56.89 60.18
C GLU A 437 -138.29 -56.64 60.98
N GLU A 438 -138.17 -57.22 62.19
CA GLU A 438 -136.94 -57.18 63.00
C GLU A 438 -135.71 -57.73 62.23
N GLN A 439 -135.83 -58.93 61.64
CA GLN A 439 -134.75 -59.51 60.84
C GLN A 439 -134.37 -58.62 59.65
N LYS A 440 -135.37 -58.08 58.93
CA LYS A 440 -135.15 -57.19 57.79
C LYS A 440 -134.43 -55.88 58.18
N TYR A 441 -134.76 -55.29 59.33
CA TYR A 441 -134.06 -54.11 59.83
C TYR A 441 -132.64 -54.45 60.30
N SER A 442 -132.41 -55.63 60.88
CA SER A 442 -131.08 -56.12 61.24
C SER A 442 -130.16 -56.25 60.01
N GLU A 443 -130.65 -56.87 58.93
CA GLU A 443 -129.91 -56.96 57.65
C GLU A 443 -129.63 -55.57 57.05
N GLN A 444 -130.58 -54.64 57.12
CA GLN A 444 -130.40 -53.28 56.60
C GLN A 444 -129.32 -52.51 57.37
N VAL A 445 -129.26 -52.63 58.71
CA VAL A 445 -128.21 -52.03 59.54
C VAL A 445 -126.85 -52.66 59.24
N ALA A 446 -126.78 -53.99 59.08
CA ALA A 446 -125.55 -54.68 58.71
C ALA A 446 -125.01 -54.21 57.34
N GLN A 447 -125.89 -54.11 56.33
CA GLN A 447 -125.52 -53.61 55.00
C GLN A 447 -125.13 -52.12 55.00
N ALA A 448 -125.78 -51.29 55.81
CA ALA A 448 -125.42 -49.88 55.97
C ALA A 448 -124.03 -49.72 56.60
N ASN A 449 -123.73 -50.47 57.67
CA ASN A 449 -122.42 -50.47 58.32
C ASN A 449 -121.31 -50.98 57.38
N ALA A 450 -121.56 -52.06 56.62
CA ALA A 450 -120.60 -52.57 55.64
C ALA A 450 -120.26 -51.52 54.56
N LYS A 451 -121.26 -50.78 54.05
CA LYS A 451 -121.04 -49.67 53.10
C LYS A 451 -120.27 -48.51 53.73
N TYR A 452 -120.59 -48.15 54.97
CA TYR A 452 -119.88 -47.09 55.71
C TYR A 452 -118.38 -47.42 55.87
N PHE A 453 -118.04 -48.62 56.33
CA PHE A 453 -116.64 -49.03 56.47
C PHE A 453 -115.92 -49.09 55.12
N HIS A 454 -116.55 -49.61 54.07
CA HIS A 454 -115.97 -49.65 52.73
C HIS A 454 -115.65 -48.25 52.20
N SER A 455 -116.58 -47.30 52.27
CA SER A 455 -116.33 -45.91 51.85
C SER A 455 -115.29 -45.21 52.74
N LEU A 456 -115.16 -45.58 54.02
CA LEU A 456 -114.13 -45.05 54.91
C LEU A 456 -112.73 -45.61 54.58
N GLU A 457 -112.63 -46.84 54.08
CA GLU A 457 -111.41 -47.40 53.49
C GLU A 457 -111.07 -46.76 52.14
N GLU A 458 -112.06 -46.52 51.27
CA GLU A 458 -111.86 -45.78 50.03
C GLU A 458 -111.33 -44.37 50.29
N ILE A 459 -111.89 -43.64 51.26
CA ILE A 459 -111.40 -42.31 51.66
C ILE A 459 -109.93 -42.36 52.07
N LYS A 460 -109.54 -43.30 52.95
CA LYS A 460 -108.13 -43.48 53.35
C LYS A 460 -107.21 -43.80 52.16
N LEU A 461 -107.68 -44.60 51.20
CA LEU A 461 -106.93 -44.88 49.97
C LEU A 461 -106.78 -43.63 49.09
N LYS A 462 -107.81 -42.77 49.00
CA LYS A 462 -107.71 -41.47 48.30
C LYS A 462 -106.78 -40.50 49.04
N GLU A 463 -106.84 -40.43 50.37
CA GLU A 463 -105.95 -39.58 51.18
C GLU A 463 -104.48 -39.99 51.03
N ASN A 464 -104.18 -41.29 51.05
CA ASN A 464 -102.84 -41.80 50.78
C ASN A 464 -102.35 -41.45 49.37
N LEU A 465 -103.19 -41.63 48.35
CA LEU A 465 -102.87 -41.23 46.97
C LEU A 465 -102.66 -39.72 46.84
N ILE A 466 -103.47 -38.89 47.51
CA ILE A 466 -103.29 -37.43 47.56
C ILE A 466 -101.94 -37.07 48.19
N SER A 467 -101.56 -37.73 49.30
CA SER A 467 -100.24 -37.51 49.93
C SER A 467 -99.08 -37.91 49.01
N GLU A 468 -99.20 -39.01 48.27
CA GLU A 468 -98.20 -39.38 47.25
C GLU A 468 -98.12 -38.35 46.12
N PHE A 469 -99.25 -37.88 45.59
CA PHE A 469 -99.26 -36.88 44.52
C PHE A 469 -98.73 -35.52 45.00
N GLN A 470 -99.01 -35.13 46.25
CA GLN A 470 -98.41 -33.94 46.86
C GLN A 470 -96.88 -34.06 46.99
N LYS A 471 -96.36 -35.21 47.45
CA LYS A 471 -94.91 -35.48 47.49
C LYS A 471 -94.29 -35.43 46.10
N LYS A 472 -94.90 -36.10 45.12
CA LYS A 472 -94.47 -36.09 43.72
C LYS A 472 -94.47 -34.66 43.14
N ASN A 473 -95.47 -33.84 43.46
CA ASN A 473 -95.54 -32.44 43.02
C ASN A 473 -94.39 -31.60 43.61
N ILE A 474 -94.14 -31.70 44.92
CA ILE A 474 -93.02 -31.03 45.60
C ILE A 474 -91.67 -31.48 45.01
N GLU A 475 -91.50 -32.77 44.72
CA GLU A 475 -90.32 -33.27 44.03
C GLU A 475 -90.16 -32.68 42.62
N THR A 476 -91.24 -32.56 41.85
CA THR A 476 -91.18 -31.96 40.50
C THR A 476 -90.93 -30.45 40.54
N GLU A 477 -91.46 -29.72 41.52
CA GLU A 477 -91.15 -28.31 41.73
C GLU A 477 -89.69 -28.10 42.14
N ALA A 478 -89.15 -28.95 43.02
CA ALA A 478 -87.74 -28.94 43.39
C ALA A 478 -86.84 -29.23 42.17
N LYS A 479 -87.17 -30.25 41.36
CA LYS A 479 -86.46 -30.58 40.11
C LYS A 479 -86.55 -29.44 39.09
N LEU A 480 -87.71 -28.80 38.93
CA LEU A 480 -87.89 -27.64 38.05
C LEU A 480 -87.02 -26.47 38.49
N LYS A 481 -87.01 -26.15 39.79
CA LYS A 481 -86.18 -25.06 40.35
C LYS A 481 -84.69 -25.35 40.22
N GLN A 482 -84.25 -26.60 40.39
CA GLN A 482 -82.88 -27.01 40.13
C GLN A 482 -82.49 -26.83 38.65
N GLN A 483 -83.38 -27.17 37.71
CA GLN A 483 -83.16 -26.96 36.28
C GLN A 483 -83.17 -25.47 35.88
N GLN A 484 -84.00 -24.65 36.52
CA GLN A 484 -83.96 -23.18 36.35
C GLN A 484 -82.60 -22.61 36.77
N ASN A 485 -82.12 -22.96 37.97
CA ASN A 485 -80.79 -22.53 38.44
C ASN A 485 -79.66 -22.98 37.51
N LEU A 486 -79.71 -24.22 36.99
CA LEU A 486 -78.75 -24.73 36.01
C LEU A 486 -78.80 -23.95 34.69
N TYR A 487 -79.99 -23.64 34.19
CA TYR A 487 -80.16 -22.83 32.98
C TYR A 487 -79.65 -21.40 33.17
N GLU A 488 -79.89 -20.78 34.32
CA GLU A 488 -79.37 -19.44 34.63
C GLU A 488 -77.85 -19.42 34.76
N ALA A 489 -77.24 -20.44 35.39
CA ALA A 489 -75.79 -20.61 35.42
C ALA A 489 -75.20 -20.73 34.01
N VAL A 490 -75.70 -21.67 33.19
CA VAL A 490 -75.23 -21.86 31.81
C VAL A 490 -75.45 -20.60 30.95
N ARG A 491 -76.54 -19.85 31.17
CA ARG A 491 -76.80 -18.57 30.50
C ARG A 491 -75.82 -17.48 30.95
N SER A 492 -75.46 -17.45 32.23
CA SER A 492 -74.43 -16.56 32.78
C SER A 492 -73.06 -16.86 32.16
N ASP A 493 -72.63 -18.13 32.21
CA ASP A 493 -71.36 -18.59 31.65
C ASP A 493 -71.26 -18.30 30.14
N ARG A 494 -72.32 -18.58 29.38
CA ARG A 494 -72.40 -18.25 27.95
C ARG A 494 -72.23 -16.76 27.70
N ASN A 495 -72.82 -15.90 28.53
CA ASN A 495 -72.67 -14.45 28.40
C ASN A 495 -71.25 -13.99 28.78
N LEU A 496 -70.65 -14.59 29.82
CA LEU A 496 -69.27 -14.33 30.23
C LEU A 496 -68.28 -14.74 29.12
N TYR A 497 -68.36 -15.96 28.61
CA TYR A 497 -67.52 -16.40 27.49
C TYR A 497 -67.75 -15.59 26.21
N SER A 498 -68.99 -15.16 25.93
CA SER A 498 -69.25 -14.25 24.81
C SER A 498 -68.59 -12.88 25.00
N LYS A 499 -68.56 -12.34 26.23
CA LYS A 499 -67.88 -11.08 26.54
C LYS A 499 -66.36 -11.20 26.41
N ASN A 500 -65.78 -12.24 27.02
CA ASN A 500 -64.35 -12.51 26.94
C ASN A 500 -63.90 -12.76 25.49
N LEU A 501 -64.76 -13.36 24.65
CA LEU A 501 -64.50 -13.54 23.22
C LEU A 501 -64.49 -12.21 22.46
N THR A 502 -65.36 -11.25 22.78
CA THR A 502 -65.27 -9.89 22.20
C THR A 502 -64.02 -9.14 22.69
N GLU A 503 -63.72 -9.17 23.99
CA GLU A 503 -62.54 -8.48 24.55
C GLU A 503 -61.24 -9.01 23.93
N THR A 504 -61.07 -10.34 23.85
CA THR A 504 -59.89 -10.94 23.18
C THR A 504 -59.86 -10.69 21.66
N GLN A 505 -61.01 -10.53 20.98
CA GLN A 505 -61.03 -10.12 19.58
C GLN A 505 -60.61 -8.66 19.39
N GLU A 506 -60.97 -7.77 20.31
CA GLU A 506 -60.53 -6.37 20.32
C GLU A 506 -59.03 -6.25 20.62
N GLU A 507 -58.50 -6.99 21.59
CA GLU A 507 -57.05 -7.12 21.85
C GLU A 507 -56.29 -7.61 20.60
N ILE A 508 -56.78 -8.67 19.95
CA ILE A 508 -56.19 -9.20 18.71
C ILE A 508 -56.24 -8.15 17.59
N ALA A 509 -57.30 -7.35 17.51
CA ALA A 509 -57.41 -6.26 16.54
C ALA A 509 -56.42 -5.11 16.85
N GLU A 510 -56.21 -4.78 18.12
CA GLU A 510 -55.24 -3.76 18.53
C GLU A 510 -53.80 -4.23 18.31
N ILE A 511 -53.47 -5.47 18.67
CA ILE A 511 -52.16 -6.08 18.39
C ILE A 511 -51.89 -6.10 16.88
N LYS A 512 -52.89 -6.39 16.04
CA LYS A 512 -52.76 -6.30 14.57
C LYS A 512 -52.55 -4.87 14.06
N ARG A 513 -53.10 -3.84 14.74
CA ARG A 513 -52.79 -2.43 14.45
C ARG A 513 -51.36 -2.07 14.85
N ARG A 514 -50.94 -2.41 16.09
CA ARG A 514 -49.57 -2.19 16.58
C ARG A 514 -48.54 -2.88 15.68
N TYR A 515 -48.77 -4.13 15.28
CA TYR A 515 -47.94 -4.87 14.33
C TYR A 515 -47.80 -4.15 12.98
N LYS A 516 -48.89 -3.62 12.41
CA LYS A 516 -48.82 -2.84 11.16
C LYS A 516 -47.99 -1.56 11.30
N ILE A 517 -48.13 -0.85 12.42
CA ILE A 517 -47.35 0.37 12.71
C ILE A 517 -45.86 0.04 12.84
N VAL A 518 -45.51 -0.95 13.66
CA VAL A 518 -44.12 -1.41 13.87
C VAL A 518 -43.51 -1.92 12.57
N ASN A 519 -44.26 -2.66 11.75
CA ASN A 519 -43.75 -3.13 10.46
C ASN A 519 -43.53 -1.99 9.46
N HIS A 520 -44.34 -0.92 9.50
CA HIS A 520 -44.09 0.29 8.70
C HIS A 520 -42.85 1.06 9.20
N GLN A 521 -42.66 1.17 10.52
CA GLN A 521 -41.44 1.74 11.11
C GLN A 521 -40.19 0.92 10.74
N ILE A 522 -40.28 -0.41 10.70
CA ILE A 522 -39.21 -1.29 10.22
C ILE A 522 -38.90 -1.04 8.74
N SER A 523 -39.90 -0.78 7.89
CA SER A 523 -39.65 -0.39 6.49
C SER A 523 -38.98 0.99 6.38
N GLN A 524 -39.45 1.99 7.13
CA GLN A 524 -38.85 3.33 7.14
C GLN A 524 -37.39 3.29 7.61
N LEU A 525 -37.10 2.55 8.69
CA LEU A 525 -35.73 2.37 9.19
C LEU A 525 -34.84 1.61 8.20
N LYS A 526 -35.39 0.70 7.40
CA LYS A 526 -34.64 0.06 6.30
C LYS A 526 -34.32 1.04 5.18
N GLU A 527 -35.29 1.84 4.71
CA GLU A 527 -35.02 2.87 3.69
C GLU A 527 -34.01 3.93 4.19
N GLU A 528 -34.04 4.27 5.49
CA GLU A 528 -33.00 5.11 6.11
C GLU A 528 -31.62 4.44 6.16
N ILE A 529 -31.55 3.13 6.45
CA ILE A 529 -30.29 2.36 6.44
C ILE A 529 -29.76 2.27 5.02
N ASP A 530 -30.57 1.86 4.04
CA ASP A 530 -30.18 1.73 2.63
C ASP A 530 -29.69 3.09 2.07
N SER A 531 -30.35 4.19 2.43
CA SER A 531 -29.96 5.56 2.08
C SER A 531 -28.62 5.98 2.73
N LYS A 532 -28.40 5.60 4.00
CA LYS A 532 -27.13 5.85 4.71
C LYS A 532 -26.00 4.96 4.19
N GLU A 533 -26.24 3.70 3.85
CA GLU A 533 -25.26 2.82 3.19
C GLU A 533 -24.87 3.32 1.80
N ALA A 534 -25.85 3.75 0.99
CA ALA A 534 -25.59 4.36 -0.31
C ALA A 534 -24.78 5.67 -0.20
N SER A 535 -24.93 6.41 0.89
CA SER A 535 -24.16 7.63 1.20
C SER A 535 -22.75 7.29 1.71
N LEU A 536 -22.61 6.34 2.62
CA LEU A 536 -21.34 5.83 3.14
C LEU A 536 -20.48 5.21 2.02
N SER A 537 -21.11 4.49 1.08
CA SER A 537 -20.44 3.90 -0.08
C SER A 537 -19.89 4.97 -1.05
N LYS A 538 -20.59 6.10 -1.21
CA LYS A 538 -20.07 7.26 -1.95
C LYS A 538 -18.87 7.90 -1.24
N GLU A 539 -18.97 8.13 0.07
CA GLU A 539 -17.84 8.65 0.87
C GLU A 539 -16.63 7.70 0.85
N HIS A 540 -16.83 6.39 0.95
CA HIS A 540 -15.75 5.41 0.77
C HIS A 540 -15.11 5.48 -0.61
N PHE A 541 -15.88 5.75 -1.68
CA PHE A 541 -15.34 5.90 -3.02
C PHE A 541 -14.58 7.23 -3.19
N GLU A 542 -15.06 8.31 -2.60
CA GLU A 542 -14.35 9.61 -2.52
C GLU A 542 -13.06 9.52 -1.70
N HIS A 543 -13.10 8.87 -0.53
CA HIS A 543 -11.91 8.59 0.28
C HIS A 543 -10.89 7.78 -0.53
N LYS A 544 -11.32 6.71 -1.20
CA LYS A 544 -10.45 5.85 -2.02
C LYS A 544 -9.87 6.54 -3.27
N LYS A 545 -10.49 7.63 -3.75
CA LYS A 545 -9.86 8.54 -4.74
C LYS A 545 -8.79 9.40 -4.07
N LYS A 546 -9.09 9.99 -2.90
CA LYS A 546 -8.16 10.84 -2.14
C LYS A 546 -6.93 10.04 -1.71
N ASP A 547 -7.09 8.80 -1.24
CA ASP A 547 -5.99 7.88 -0.89
C ASP A 547 -5.04 7.66 -2.08
N ARG A 548 -5.59 7.40 -3.27
CA ARG A 548 -4.80 7.25 -4.52
C ARG A 548 -4.07 8.54 -4.89
N LEU A 549 -4.72 9.69 -4.74
CA LEU A 549 -4.09 10.98 -5.01
C LEU A 549 -2.95 11.26 -4.01
N ILE A 550 -3.13 10.89 -2.74
CA ILE A 550 -2.11 10.97 -1.69
C ILE A 550 -0.95 10.00 -2.00
N GLU A 551 -1.21 8.77 -2.48
CA GLU A 551 -0.16 7.87 -2.95
C GLU A 551 0.62 8.44 -4.15
N GLU A 552 -0.06 9.01 -5.14
CA GLU A 552 0.58 9.62 -6.32
C GLU A 552 1.40 10.87 -5.93
N GLN A 553 0.88 11.70 -5.02
CA GLN A 553 1.62 12.83 -4.46
C GLN A 553 2.81 12.37 -3.60
N ALA A 554 2.67 11.33 -2.77
CA ALA A 554 3.76 10.79 -1.96
C ALA A 554 4.88 10.17 -2.83
N ARG A 555 4.52 9.46 -3.92
CA ARG A 555 5.48 8.99 -4.92
C ARG A 555 6.19 10.14 -5.63
N SER A 556 5.46 11.21 -5.95
CA SER A 556 6.01 12.42 -6.58
C SER A 556 6.97 13.17 -5.65
N ILE A 557 6.58 13.36 -4.38
CA ILE A 557 7.41 13.93 -3.31
C ILE A 557 8.67 13.10 -3.13
N LYS A 558 8.56 11.77 -3.02
CA LYS A 558 9.73 10.89 -2.89
C LYS A 558 10.69 11.04 -4.07
N LYS A 559 10.17 11.09 -5.30
CA LYS A 559 11.00 11.35 -6.50
C LYS A 559 11.69 12.71 -6.41
N TYR A 560 10.98 13.77 -6.01
CA TYR A 560 11.58 15.09 -5.84
C TYR A 560 12.62 15.13 -4.72
N MET A 561 12.46 14.35 -3.63
CA MET A 561 13.49 14.21 -2.59
C MET A 561 14.74 13.47 -3.11
N GLU A 562 14.58 12.43 -3.93
CA GLU A 562 15.69 11.74 -4.59
C GLU A 562 16.40 12.63 -5.63
N ASP A 563 15.65 13.44 -6.40
CA ASP A 563 16.21 14.45 -7.30
C ASP A 563 16.93 15.57 -6.53
N ILE A 564 16.40 16.04 -5.39
CA ILE A 564 17.04 17.03 -4.51
C ILE A 564 18.35 16.49 -3.93
N HIS A 565 18.35 15.28 -3.35
CA HIS A 565 19.57 14.67 -2.80
C HIS A 565 20.66 14.52 -3.87
N GLN A 566 20.29 14.09 -5.09
CA GLN A 566 21.22 14.05 -6.22
C GLN A 566 21.75 15.43 -6.64
N LYS A 567 20.98 16.51 -6.44
CA LYS A 567 21.41 17.89 -6.74
C LYS A 567 22.30 18.42 -5.62
N GLU A 568 22.00 18.13 -4.36
CA GLU A 568 22.84 18.44 -3.21
C GLU A 568 24.20 17.76 -3.31
N ASP A 569 24.27 16.48 -3.68
CA ASP A 569 25.55 15.79 -3.85
C ASP A 569 26.35 16.37 -5.04
N LYS A 570 25.67 16.77 -6.12
CA LYS A 570 26.31 17.51 -7.21
C LYS A 570 26.83 18.86 -6.72
N ILE A 571 26.08 19.60 -5.90
CA ILE A 571 26.53 20.86 -5.26
C ILE A 571 27.74 20.61 -4.35
N LYS A 572 27.74 19.58 -3.49
CA LYS A 572 28.89 19.18 -2.67
C LYS A 572 30.12 18.90 -3.55
N THR A 573 29.97 18.14 -4.63
CA THR A 573 31.10 17.90 -5.56
C THR A 573 31.58 19.18 -6.24
N TYR A 574 30.68 20.07 -6.69
CA TYR A 574 31.07 21.35 -7.27
C TYR A 574 31.76 22.27 -6.25
N ILE A 575 31.32 22.31 -4.99
CA ILE A 575 32.02 23.04 -3.92
C ILE A 575 33.45 22.52 -3.77
N THR A 576 33.66 21.19 -3.68
CA THR A 576 35.03 20.64 -3.59
C THR A 576 35.87 20.88 -4.85
N GLN A 577 35.26 20.98 -6.03
CA GLN A 577 35.95 21.37 -7.27
C GLN A 577 36.32 22.86 -7.25
N ILE A 578 35.42 23.74 -6.80
CA ILE A 578 35.65 25.18 -6.64
C ILE A 578 36.77 25.44 -5.63
N SER A 579 36.82 24.71 -4.51
CA SER A 579 37.93 24.79 -3.55
C SER A 579 39.27 24.35 -4.16
N LYS A 580 39.28 23.26 -4.93
CA LYS A 580 40.50 22.79 -5.65
C LYS A 580 40.94 23.79 -6.72
N LEU A 581 40.01 24.38 -7.46
CA LEU A 581 40.29 25.42 -8.45
C LEU A 581 40.86 26.68 -7.77
N HIS A 582 40.27 27.15 -6.67
CA HIS A 582 40.82 28.26 -5.88
C HIS A 582 42.23 27.97 -5.34
N PHE A 583 42.48 26.74 -4.87
CA PHE A 583 43.83 26.35 -4.44
C PHE A 583 44.83 26.43 -5.60
N MET A 584 44.53 25.83 -6.75
CA MET A 584 45.41 25.88 -7.93
C MET A 584 45.59 27.30 -8.48
N ILE A 585 44.56 28.15 -8.43
CA ILE A 585 44.66 29.57 -8.80
C ILE A 585 45.61 30.29 -7.84
N LYS A 586 45.41 30.16 -6.52
CA LYS A 586 46.25 30.80 -5.50
C LYS A 586 47.72 30.33 -5.59
N GLU A 587 47.94 29.04 -5.83
CA GLU A 587 49.28 28.50 -6.08
C GLU A 587 49.89 29.08 -7.36
N SER A 588 49.13 29.13 -8.46
CA SER A 588 49.58 29.72 -9.73
C SER A 588 49.88 31.22 -9.61
N GLU A 589 49.10 31.95 -8.83
CA GLU A 589 49.34 33.37 -8.54
C GLU A 589 50.61 33.57 -7.68
N GLN A 590 50.83 32.71 -6.68
CA GLN A 590 52.05 32.76 -5.88
C GLN A 590 53.29 32.38 -6.70
N GLN A 591 53.19 31.40 -7.61
CA GLN A 591 54.25 31.09 -8.57
C GLN A 591 54.50 32.26 -9.54
N ARG A 592 53.44 32.86 -10.10
CA ARG A 592 53.53 34.04 -10.98
C ARG A 592 54.18 35.24 -10.29
N GLN A 593 53.89 35.44 -9.00
CA GLN A 593 54.49 36.51 -8.20
C GLN A 593 55.99 36.27 -7.98
N LYS A 594 56.41 35.04 -7.61
CA LYS A 594 57.83 34.68 -7.51
C LYS A 594 58.58 34.87 -8.82
N LEU A 595 58.02 34.38 -9.94
CA LEU A 595 58.62 34.57 -11.27
C LEU A 595 58.71 36.06 -11.67
N LYS A 596 57.81 36.91 -11.18
CA LYS A 596 57.92 38.37 -11.36
C LYS A 596 59.06 38.95 -10.52
N GLU A 597 59.18 38.55 -9.25
CA GLU A 597 60.25 38.98 -8.36
C GLU A 597 61.64 38.55 -8.89
N GLU A 598 61.77 37.32 -9.38
CA GLU A 598 62.96 36.81 -10.08
C GLU A 598 63.25 37.61 -11.37
N TYR A 599 62.23 37.93 -12.16
CA TYR A 599 62.39 38.76 -13.37
C TYR A 599 62.83 40.19 -13.05
N ASP A 600 62.21 40.83 -12.06
CA ASP A 600 62.53 42.19 -11.64
C ASP A 600 63.96 42.27 -11.07
N LEU A 601 64.42 41.22 -10.36
CA LEU A 601 65.82 41.06 -9.94
C LEU A 601 66.77 40.92 -11.14
N VAL A 602 66.47 40.06 -12.12
CA VAL A 602 67.30 39.89 -13.32
C VAL A 602 67.36 41.17 -14.17
N VAL A 603 66.28 41.97 -14.18
CA VAL A 603 66.28 43.31 -14.80
C VAL A 603 67.20 44.27 -14.03
N ALA A 604 67.16 44.27 -12.69
CA ALA A 604 68.06 45.08 -11.88
C ALA A 604 69.54 44.67 -12.08
N GLU A 605 69.85 43.38 -12.10
CA GLU A 605 71.20 42.87 -12.41
C GLU A 605 71.65 43.29 -13.82
N ARG A 606 70.79 43.14 -14.83
CA ARG A 606 71.05 43.59 -16.21
C ARG A 606 71.38 45.08 -16.25
N ASP A 607 70.67 45.92 -15.52
CA ASP A 607 70.85 47.38 -15.58
C ASP A 607 72.05 47.85 -14.76
N ILE A 608 72.39 47.16 -13.67
CA ILE A 608 73.67 47.32 -12.96
C ILE A 608 74.83 46.93 -13.88
N LEU A 609 74.78 45.75 -14.52
CA LEU A 609 75.81 45.26 -15.43
C LEU A 609 75.94 46.15 -16.68
N GLY A 610 74.82 46.61 -17.24
CA GLY A 610 74.79 47.58 -18.34
C GLY A 610 75.47 48.89 -17.96
N THR A 611 75.17 49.42 -16.77
CA THR A 611 75.82 50.62 -16.23
C THR A 611 77.32 50.42 -16.02
N GLN A 612 77.73 49.27 -15.47
CA GLN A 612 79.16 48.92 -15.31
C GLN A 612 79.87 48.76 -16.66
N LEU A 613 79.21 48.16 -17.67
CA LEU A 613 79.75 47.98 -19.00
C LEU A 613 79.91 49.31 -19.74
N ILE A 614 78.93 50.21 -19.63
CA ILE A 614 79.04 51.59 -20.15
C ILE A 614 80.22 52.33 -19.51
N ARG A 615 80.37 52.27 -18.18
CA ARG A 615 81.50 52.86 -17.46
C ARG A 615 82.84 52.29 -17.92
N ARG A 616 82.99 50.95 -17.96
CA ARG A 616 84.21 50.29 -18.43
C ARG A 616 84.53 50.53 -19.91
N ASN A 617 83.52 50.71 -20.76
CA ASN A 617 83.73 51.07 -22.16
C ASN A 617 84.22 52.53 -22.30
N ALA A 618 83.69 53.45 -21.48
CA ALA A 618 84.20 54.82 -21.39
C ALA A 618 85.64 54.87 -20.84
N GLU A 619 85.93 54.10 -19.77
CA GLU A 619 87.30 53.92 -19.25
C GLU A 619 88.25 53.36 -20.32
N ALA A 620 87.84 52.34 -21.06
CA ALA A 620 88.62 51.79 -22.17
C ALA A 620 88.85 52.82 -23.28
N GLY A 621 87.84 53.61 -23.65
CA GLY A 621 87.97 54.72 -24.61
C GLY A 621 88.98 55.78 -24.15
N LEU A 622 88.91 56.19 -22.88
CA LEU A 622 89.88 57.12 -22.27
C LEU A 622 91.30 56.52 -22.25
N LEU A 623 91.44 55.22 -21.99
CA LEU A 623 92.73 54.53 -22.07
C LEU A 623 93.26 54.44 -23.50
N TYR A 624 92.43 54.19 -24.50
CA TYR A 624 92.83 54.19 -25.91
C TYR A 624 93.29 55.58 -26.38
N GLU A 625 92.56 56.65 -26.04
CA GLU A 625 93.01 58.02 -26.35
C GLU A 625 94.30 58.38 -25.58
N LYS A 626 94.45 57.94 -24.32
CA LYS A 626 95.70 58.12 -23.56
C LYS A 626 96.88 57.38 -24.19
N ILE A 627 96.68 56.14 -24.68
CA ILE A 627 97.68 55.36 -25.41
C ILE A 627 98.05 56.07 -26.72
N LYS A 628 97.06 56.55 -27.48
CA LYS A 628 97.22 57.28 -28.75
C LYS A 628 97.97 58.61 -28.58
N ILE A 629 97.68 59.36 -27.50
CA ILE A 629 98.43 60.55 -27.11
C ILE A 629 99.87 60.18 -26.74
N ASN A 630 100.07 59.14 -25.91
CA ASN A 630 101.40 58.68 -25.53
C ASN A 630 102.23 58.19 -26.73
N GLN A 631 101.63 57.48 -27.68
CA GLN A 631 102.28 57.05 -28.93
C GLN A 631 102.64 58.25 -29.82
N SER A 632 101.77 59.26 -29.91
CA SER A 632 102.06 60.51 -30.64
C SER A 632 103.22 61.29 -30.01
N THR A 633 103.25 61.39 -28.68
CA THR A 633 104.34 62.01 -27.92
C THR A 633 105.64 61.21 -28.02
N LEU A 634 105.58 59.87 -27.91
CA LEU A 634 106.73 58.99 -28.08
C LEU A 634 107.33 59.15 -29.48
N LYS A 635 106.49 59.10 -30.53
CA LYS A 635 106.95 59.26 -31.93
C LYS A 635 107.57 60.64 -32.21
N LYS A 636 107.08 61.71 -31.56
CA LYS A 636 107.74 63.03 -31.59
C LYS A 636 109.10 62.99 -30.89
N GLY A 637 109.19 62.32 -29.75
CA GLY A 637 110.45 62.10 -29.02
C GLY A 637 111.46 61.25 -29.80
N GLU A 638 111.01 60.20 -30.51
CA GLU A 638 111.81 59.39 -31.41
C GLU A 638 112.40 60.23 -32.55
N VAL A 639 111.58 61.06 -33.21
CA VAL A 639 112.05 61.98 -34.27
C VAL A 639 113.11 62.94 -33.70
N GLN A 640 112.80 63.64 -32.60
CA GLN A 640 113.76 64.55 -31.94
C GLN A 640 115.04 63.85 -31.50
N TYR A 641 114.96 62.60 -31.02
CA TYR A 641 116.14 61.81 -30.66
C TYR A 641 116.97 61.43 -31.90
N THR A 642 116.34 61.08 -33.02
CA THR A 642 117.06 60.83 -34.29
C THR A 642 117.69 62.10 -34.86
N GLU A 643 117.04 63.26 -34.73
CA GLU A 643 117.62 64.57 -35.06
C GLU A 643 118.87 64.84 -34.22
N ARG A 644 118.81 64.63 -32.88
CA ARG A 644 119.99 64.80 -32.01
C ARG A 644 121.09 63.77 -32.24
N LEU A 645 120.77 62.54 -32.66
CA LEU A 645 121.79 61.59 -33.14
C LEU A 645 122.45 62.09 -34.43
N GLY A 646 121.68 62.72 -35.34
CA GLY A 646 122.20 63.42 -36.52
C GLY A 646 123.15 64.56 -36.16
N ASP A 647 122.74 65.44 -35.24
CA ASP A 647 123.60 66.51 -34.71
C ASP A 647 124.91 65.96 -34.13
N ILE A 648 124.84 64.89 -33.33
CA ILE A 648 126.01 64.25 -32.72
C ILE A 648 126.94 63.63 -33.78
N ILE A 649 126.41 63.07 -34.87
CA ILE A 649 127.20 62.55 -35.98
C ILE A 649 127.88 63.70 -36.74
N LEU A 650 127.15 64.79 -37.01
CA LEU A 650 127.68 65.96 -37.70
C LEU A 650 128.76 66.68 -36.88
N LEU A 651 128.54 66.87 -35.57
CA LEU A 651 129.54 67.40 -34.64
C LEU A 651 130.76 66.47 -34.53
N LYS A 652 130.59 65.15 -34.57
CA LYS A 652 131.71 64.21 -34.63
C LYS A 652 132.50 64.30 -35.93
N SER A 653 131.85 64.55 -37.08
CA SER A 653 132.55 64.86 -38.33
C SER A 653 133.36 66.14 -38.17
N GLN A 654 132.73 67.24 -37.76
CA GLN A 654 133.41 68.53 -37.56
C GLN A 654 134.60 68.42 -36.59
N ILE A 655 134.49 67.63 -35.53
CA ILE A 655 135.62 67.34 -34.62
C ILE A 655 136.71 66.52 -35.33
N ALA A 656 136.37 65.52 -36.14
CA ALA A 656 137.34 64.75 -36.92
C ALA A 656 138.05 65.61 -38.00
N ASP A 657 137.30 66.49 -38.66
CA ASP A 657 137.78 67.44 -39.66
C ASP A 657 138.73 68.46 -39.01
N LEU A 658 138.34 69.08 -37.89
CA LEU A 658 139.21 69.96 -37.09
C LEU A 658 140.46 69.24 -36.54
N ILE A 659 140.33 67.96 -36.15
CA ILE A 659 141.49 67.15 -35.73
C ILE A 659 142.42 66.88 -36.92
N ASN A 660 141.89 66.70 -38.13
CA ASN A 660 142.69 66.55 -39.34
C ASN A 660 143.36 67.88 -39.73
N ASP A 661 142.65 69.01 -39.68
CA ASP A 661 143.25 70.33 -39.86
C ASP A 661 144.36 70.60 -38.85
N ILE A 662 144.17 70.27 -37.58
CA ILE A 662 145.22 70.38 -36.54
C ILE A 662 146.43 69.48 -36.88
N LYS A 663 146.25 68.28 -37.47
CA LYS A 663 147.37 67.47 -37.97
C LYS A 663 148.05 68.13 -39.17
N THR A 664 147.29 68.71 -40.10
CA THR A 664 147.82 69.41 -41.28
C THR A 664 148.63 70.63 -40.86
N TYR A 665 148.11 71.47 -39.97
CA TYR A 665 148.82 72.62 -39.41
C TYR A 665 150.02 72.21 -38.55
N LYS A 666 149.96 71.10 -37.79
CA LYS A 666 151.15 70.56 -37.10
C LYS A 666 152.21 70.03 -38.07
N SER A 667 151.81 69.41 -39.17
CA SER A 667 152.73 68.95 -40.22
C SER A 667 153.40 70.16 -40.90
N GLN A 668 152.63 71.20 -41.25
CA GLN A 668 153.16 72.47 -41.74
C GLN A 668 154.09 73.14 -40.73
N ALA A 669 153.74 73.17 -39.44
CA ALA A 669 154.58 73.74 -38.38
C ALA A 669 155.90 72.97 -38.18
N ASN A 670 155.90 71.65 -38.29
CA ASN A 670 157.13 70.85 -38.32
C ASN A 670 157.97 71.19 -39.57
N SER A 671 157.33 71.37 -40.72
CA SER A 671 157.99 71.84 -41.94
C SER A 671 158.55 73.25 -41.82
N ILE A 672 158.10 74.13 -40.90
CA ILE A 672 158.78 75.42 -40.63
C ILE A 672 160.19 75.19 -40.09
N GLY A 673 160.46 74.11 -39.36
CA GLY A 673 161.82 73.75 -38.93
C GLY A 673 162.72 73.43 -40.13
N ASN A 674 162.24 72.57 -41.04
CA ASN A 674 162.93 72.25 -42.27
C ASN A 674 163.09 73.49 -43.16
N MET A 675 162.03 74.27 -43.38
CA MET A 675 162.06 75.52 -44.14
C MET A 675 162.98 76.57 -43.52
N LYS A 676 163.22 76.58 -42.20
CA LYS A 676 164.22 77.48 -41.59
C LYS A 676 165.65 77.00 -41.86
N ASN A 677 165.90 75.69 -41.80
CA ASN A 677 167.20 75.12 -42.16
C ASN A 677 167.46 75.25 -43.67
N GLU A 678 166.42 75.09 -44.49
CA GLU A 678 166.43 75.27 -45.92
C GLU A 678 166.53 76.75 -46.29
N ILE A 679 165.92 77.69 -45.56
CA ILE A 679 166.20 79.14 -45.70
C ILE A 679 167.64 79.46 -45.26
N HIS A 680 168.22 78.76 -44.27
CA HIS A 680 169.61 78.98 -43.89
C HIS A 680 170.59 78.45 -44.94
N ASN A 681 170.35 77.24 -45.44
CA ASN A 681 171.09 76.64 -46.55
C ASN A 681 170.92 77.47 -47.82
N LEU A 682 169.69 77.79 -48.23
CA LEU A 682 169.39 78.69 -49.35
C LEU A 682 169.90 80.12 -49.10
N SER A 683 170.11 80.60 -47.87
CA SER A 683 170.78 81.89 -47.64
C SER A 683 172.28 81.79 -47.86
N LYS A 684 172.89 80.66 -47.51
CA LYS A 684 174.30 80.36 -47.74
C LYS A 684 174.56 80.09 -49.22
N GLU A 685 173.76 79.24 -49.84
CA GLU A 685 173.69 79.02 -51.29
C GLU A 685 173.31 80.31 -52.03
N LEU A 686 172.44 81.19 -51.51
CA LEU A 686 172.19 82.51 -52.13
C LEU A 686 173.36 83.48 -51.92
N ILE A 687 174.26 83.27 -50.97
CA ILE A 687 175.53 84.00 -50.91
C ILE A 687 176.50 83.43 -51.95
N GLU A 688 176.62 82.09 -52.03
CA GLU A 688 177.45 81.39 -53.01
C GLU A 688 176.96 81.57 -54.46
N GLU A 689 175.65 81.74 -54.68
CA GLU A 689 174.97 82.02 -55.95
C GLU A 689 174.67 83.51 -56.17
N LYS A 690 174.92 84.39 -55.19
CA LYS A 690 175.17 85.83 -55.46
C LYS A 690 176.64 86.08 -55.81
N LEU A 691 177.54 85.14 -55.48
CA LEU A 691 178.93 85.14 -55.94
C LEU A 691 179.02 84.52 -57.34
N LYS A 692 178.54 83.28 -57.53
CA LYS A 692 178.44 82.65 -58.87
C LYS A 692 177.45 83.37 -59.76
N GLY A 693 176.26 83.75 -59.30
CA GLY A 693 175.31 84.55 -60.09
C GLY A 693 175.83 85.93 -60.48
N LYS A 694 176.89 86.44 -59.82
CA LYS A 694 177.64 87.61 -60.32
C LYS A 694 178.47 87.31 -61.57
N ALA A 695 178.93 86.06 -61.72
CA ALA A 695 179.69 85.54 -62.85
C ALA A 695 178.84 84.74 -63.87
N LEU A 696 177.60 84.38 -63.52
CA LEU A 696 176.65 83.64 -64.36
C LEU A 696 175.48 84.50 -64.86
N ALA A 697 175.24 85.66 -64.25
CA ALA A 697 174.54 86.75 -64.95
C ALA A 697 175.41 87.35 -66.08
N GLU A 698 176.72 87.10 -66.08
CA GLU A 698 177.61 87.31 -67.24
C GLU A 698 177.44 86.19 -68.31
N GLU A 699 176.95 84.99 -67.94
CA GLU A 699 176.79 83.83 -68.85
C GLU A 699 175.34 83.54 -69.30
N MET A 700 174.49 84.58 -69.33
CA MET A 700 173.40 84.76 -70.30
C MET A 700 172.13 83.87 -70.25
N GLU A 701 170.98 84.55 -70.20
CA GLU A 701 169.85 84.38 -71.13
C GLU A 701 169.32 82.98 -71.54
N ASN A 702 168.39 82.47 -70.73
CA ASN A 702 167.08 81.86 -71.09
C ASN A 702 166.87 80.31 -71.19
N PRO A 703 165.62 79.80 -70.92
CA PRO A 703 165.37 78.38 -70.60
C PRO A 703 164.10 77.73 -71.27
N MET A 704 163.66 76.55 -70.75
CA MET A 704 162.28 75.95 -70.71
C MET A 704 162.04 74.53 -71.32
N ASN A 705 160.83 73.96 -71.09
CA ASN A 705 160.52 72.51 -70.88
C ASN A 705 158.99 72.18 -71.14
N VAL A 706 158.42 71.02 -70.68
CA VAL A 706 156.94 70.70 -70.42
C VAL A 706 156.16 69.68 -71.36
N HIS A 707 154.89 69.27 -71.04
CA HIS A 707 154.14 68.00 -71.38
C HIS A 707 152.62 68.19 -71.82
N ARG A 708 151.53 67.32 -71.80
CA ARG A 708 151.12 66.02 -71.13
C ARG A 708 149.72 65.37 -71.56
N TRP A 709 149.60 64.02 -71.75
CA TRP A 709 148.45 63.03 -71.50
C TRP A 709 147.03 62.99 -72.22
N ARG A 710 146.19 61.91 -71.98
CA ARG A 710 144.78 61.62 -72.48
C ARG A 710 143.94 60.60 -71.59
N LYS A 711 142.64 60.26 -71.88
CA LYS A 711 141.71 59.37 -71.05
C LYS A 711 140.62 58.48 -71.80
N LEU A 712 139.59 57.90 -71.12
CA LEU A 712 138.85 56.60 -71.40
C LEU A 712 137.26 56.61 -71.47
N LYS A 713 136.55 55.44 -71.45
CA LYS A 713 135.10 55.14 -71.82
C LYS A 713 134.13 54.67 -70.66
N ALA A 714 132.81 54.41 -70.94
CA ALA A 714 131.71 54.01 -70.00
C ALA A 714 130.60 53.06 -70.62
N THR A 715 129.56 52.66 -69.83
CA THR A 715 128.38 51.78 -70.18
C THR A 715 127.11 52.08 -69.31
N ASP A 716 125.89 51.67 -69.73
CA ASP A 716 124.55 52.18 -69.32
C ASP A 716 123.72 51.44 -68.22
N SER A 717 122.52 51.96 -67.90
CA SER A 717 121.76 51.71 -66.64
C SER A 717 120.27 51.27 -66.72
N GLU A 718 119.53 51.42 -67.83
CA GLU A 718 118.04 51.38 -67.80
C GLU A 718 117.41 50.01 -67.50
N THR A 719 118.09 48.90 -67.81
CA THR A 719 117.50 47.55 -67.74
C THR A 719 117.19 47.05 -66.33
N TYR A 720 117.78 47.66 -65.30
CA TYR A 720 117.64 47.24 -63.90
C TYR A 720 116.31 47.65 -63.25
N GLU A 721 115.78 48.83 -63.59
CA GLU A 721 114.56 49.37 -62.97
C GLU A 721 113.28 48.61 -63.38
N LEU A 722 113.25 48.09 -64.61
CA LEU A 722 112.09 47.38 -65.13
C LEU A 722 111.85 46.05 -64.38
N MET A 723 112.93 45.33 -64.03
CA MET A 723 112.84 44.04 -63.36
C MET A 723 112.43 44.16 -61.88
N THR A 724 112.90 45.18 -61.16
CA THR A 724 112.47 45.46 -59.78
C THR A 724 110.98 45.79 -59.71
N LYS A 725 110.44 46.50 -60.71
CA LYS A 725 109.01 46.84 -60.77
C LYS A 725 108.12 45.59 -60.92
N ILE A 726 108.50 44.62 -61.74
CA ILE A 726 107.77 43.35 -61.92
C ILE A 726 107.68 42.57 -60.60
N GLN A 727 108.80 42.42 -59.90
CA GLN A 727 108.85 41.70 -58.62
C GLN A 727 107.97 42.35 -57.53
N SER A 728 107.86 43.69 -57.53
CA SER A 728 107.00 44.42 -56.59
C SER A 728 105.52 44.10 -56.77
N LEU A 729 105.06 43.93 -58.02
CA LEU A 729 103.66 43.61 -58.34
C LEU A 729 103.32 42.17 -58.00
N GLN A 730 104.23 41.22 -58.28
CA GLN A 730 104.04 39.81 -57.93
C GLN A 730 103.86 39.60 -56.41
N LYS A 731 104.71 40.23 -55.58
CA LYS A 731 104.57 40.16 -54.12
C LYS A 731 103.22 40.72 -53.63
N ARG A 732 102.75 41.82 -54.22
CA ARG A 732 101.48 42.45 -53.86
C ARG A 732 100.26 41.63 -54.30
N LEU A 733 100.38 40.86 -55.39
CA LEU A 733 99.34 39.92 -55.83
C LEU A 733 99.21 38.74 -54.85
N ILE A 734 100.33 38.11 -54.47
CA ILE A 734 100.37 36.96 -53.54
C ILE A 734 99.74 37.33 -52.19
N GLN A 735 100.12 38.48 -51.62
CA GLN A 735 99.55 38.97 -50.36
C GLN A 735 98.03 39.26 -50.47
N LYS A 736 97.51 39.52 -51.68
CA LYS A 736 96.07 39.73 -51.90
C LYS A 736 95.30 38.44 -52.11
N THR A 737 95.89 37.40 -52.71
CA THR A 737 95.28 36.07 -52.76
C THR A 737 95.21 35.42 -51.38
N GLU A 738 96.24 35.58 -50.55
CA GLU A 738 96.28 35.12 -49.16
C GLU A 738 95.14 35.73 -48.33
N GLN A 739 94.98 37.06 -48.38
CA GLN A 739 93.87 37.78 -47.72
C GLN A 739 92.45 37.44 -48.24
N VAL A 740 92.32 36.78 -49.39
CA VAL A 740 91.04 36.24 -49.87
C VAL A 740 90.82 34.84 -49.32
N GLN A 741 91.84 33.99 -49.34
CA GLN A 741 91.79 32.64 -48.79
C GLN A 741 91.45 32.62 -47.29
N ASP A 742 92.04 33.52 -46.49
CA ASP A 742 91.69 33.68 -45.07
C ASP A 742 90.20 33.98 -44.88
N LYS A 743 89.65 34.88 -45.71
CA LYS A 743 88.24 35.28 -45.67
C LYS A 743 87.30 34.17 -46.14
N GLU A 744 87.71 33.36 -47.11
CA GLU A 744 86.94 32.18 -47.51
C GLU A 744 86.90 31.12 -46.40
N GLN A 745 87.96 30.96 -45.60
CA GLN A 745 87.90 30.11 -44.40
C GLN A 745 86.95 30.69 -43.35
N ASP A 746 87.00 32.00 -43.10
CA ASP A 746 86.13 32.69 -42.14
C ASP A 746 84.64 32.59 -42.52
N VAL A 747 84.32 32.71 -43.81
CA VAL A 747 82.97 32.51 -44.36
C VAL A 747 82.54 31.05 -44.22
N ASN A 748 83.37 30.07 -44.62
CA ASN A 748 83.05 28.65 -44.48
C ASN A 748 82.85 28.23 -43.00
N SER A 749 83.57 28.86 -42.07
CA SER A 749 83.39 28.66 -40.63
C SER A 749 82.03 29.16 -40.16
N ARG A 750 81.63 30.37 -40.56
CA ARG A 750 80.31 30.93 -40.24
C ARG A 750 79.15 30.22 -40.91
N ASP A 751 79.31 29.71 -42.15
CA ASP A 751 78.27 28.93 -42.83
C ASP A 751 78.05 27.54 -42.18
N LYS A 752 79.09 26.95 -41.56
CA LYS A 752 78.92 25.77 -40.70
C LYS A 752 78.13 26.12 -39.44
N GLN A 753 78.52 27.17 -38.71
CA GLN A 753 77.80 27.64 -37.53
C GLN A 753 76.32 27.99 -37.84
N LEU A 754 76.06 28.62 -38.99
CA LEU A 754 74.70 28.91 -39.45
C LEU A 754 73.90 27.65 -39.81
N LYS A 755 74.54 26.59 -40.34
CA LYS A 755 73.87 25.29 -40.53
C LYS A 755 73.57 24.61 -39.20
N GLU A 756 74.53 24.55 -38.28
CA GLU A 756 74.36 23.97 -36.95
C GLU A 756 73.24 24.69 -36.17
N LEU A 757 73.21 26.03 -36.20
CA LEU A 757 72.12 26.81 -35.60
C LEU A 757 70.77 26.58 -36.30
N ARG A 758 70.72 26.48 -37.63
CA ARG A 758 69.48 26.13 -38.36
C ARG A 758 68.98 24.73 -38.02
N ASP A 759 69.87 23.76 -37.84
CA ASP A 759 69.50 22.39 -37.47
C ASP A 759 69.08 22.27 -36.00
N ILE A 760 69.64 23.10 -35.10
CA ILE A 760 69.14 23.27 -33.72
C ILE A 760 67.75 23.92 -33.73
N MET A 761 67.55 25.00 -34.49
CA MET A 761 66.24 25.65 -34.61
C MET A 761 65.20 24.72 -35.24
N ARG A 762 65.56 23.88 -36.23
CA ARG A 762 64.68 22.84 -36.80
C ARG A 762 64.34 21.70 -35.83
N ARG A 763 65.07 21.55 -34.72
CA ARG A 763 64.78 20.59 -33.65
C ARG A 763 63.95 21.19 -32.52
N GLN A 764 63.76 22.51 -32.49
CA GLN A 764 62.86 23.20 -31.57
C GLN A 764 61.52 23.44 -32.29
N PRO A 765 60.42 22.78 -31.88
CA PRO A 765 59.11 23.03 -32.49
C PRO A 765 58.67 24.47 -32.21
N GLY A 766 58.06 25.12 -33.20
CA GLY A 766 57.52 26.46 -33.06
C GLY A 766 56.39 26.52 -32.01
N ILE A 767 56.12 27.70 -31.47
CA ILE A 767 55.14 27.89 -30.37
C ILE A 767 53.73 27.37 -30.74
N GLU A 768 53.35 27.42 -32.02
CA GLU A 768 52.10 26.84 -32.52
C GLU A 768 52.16 25.31 -32.63
N GLU A 769 53.25 24.77 -33.19
CA GLU A 769 53.50 23.32 -33.28
C GLU A 769 53.53 22.68 -31.88
N GLN A 770 54.17 23.34 -30.91
CA GLN A 770 54.27 22.91 -29.52
C GLN A 770 52.90 22.87 -28.82
N LYS A 771 51.96 23.76 -29.18
CA LYS A 771 50.55 23.71 -28.74
C LYS A 771 49.75 22.63 -29.47
N MET A 772 50.13 22.28 -30.69
CA MET A 772 49.48 21.21 -31.48
C MET A 772 49.99 19.81 -31.13
N ILE A 773 51.20 19.65 -30.58
CA ILE A 773 51.76 18.36 -30.16
C ILE A 773 50.82 17.57 -29.22
N PRO A 774 50.23 18.15 -28.15
CA PRO A 774 49.24 17.46 -27.31
C PRO A 774 48.00 17.00 -28.08
N VAL A 775 47.51 17.82 -29.02
CA VAL A 775 46.34 17.49 -29.87
C VAL A 775 46.67 16.34 -30.80
N TYR A 776 47.84 16.34 -31.43
CA TYR A 776 48.30 15.24 -32.28
C TYR A 776 48.61 13.97 -31.48
N GLN A 777 49.17 14.07 -30.28
CA GLN A 777 49.34 12.92 -29.38
C GLN A 777 48.00 12.31 -28.95
N GLN A 778 46.99 13.13 -28.64
CA GLN A 778 45.64 12.66 -28.30
C GLN A 778 44.94 12.02 -29.51
N SER A 779 45.08 12.62 -30.71
CA SER A 779 44.59 12.05 -31.97
C SER A 779 45.29 10.73 -32.31
N LEU A 780 46.62 10.65 -32.15
CA LEU A 780 47.40 9.43 -32.33
C LEU A 780 46.98 8.35 -31.32
N LYS A 781 46.68 8.71 -30.07
CA LYS A 781 46.17 7.78 -29.05
C LYS A 781 44.79 7.24 -29.43
N GLN A 782 43.89 8.10 -29.91
CA GLN A 782 42.57 7.70 -30.43
C GLN A 782 42.69 6.81 -31.67
N LYS A 783 43.55 7.16 -32.64
CA LYS A 783 43.81 6.34 -33.85
C LYS A 783 44.46 5.01 -33.50
N THR A 784 45.36 4.98 -32.52
CA THR A 784 45.93 3.74 -31.97
C THR A 784 44.86 2.87 -31.31
N GLN A 785 43.91 3.48 -30.59
CA GLN A 785 42.78 2.75 -30.00
C GLN A 785 41.80 2.22 -31.06
N GLN A 786 41.53 3.00 -32.11
CA GLN A 786 40.77 2.56 -33.29
C GLN A 786 41.47 1.39 -34.01
N MET A 787 42.80 1.45 -34.22
CA MET A 787 43.54 0.31 -34.77
C MET A 787 43.52 -0.91 -33.87
N ARG A 788 43.58 -0.77 -32.54
CA ARG A 788 43.43 -1.92 -31.61
C ARG A 788 42.04 -2.54 -31.67
N ALA A 789 40.99 -1.72 -31.77
CA ALA A 789 39.62 -2.21 -31.96
C ALA A 789 39.47 -2.96 -33.29
N MET A 790 39.89 -2.33 -34.40
CA MET A 790 39.85 -2.93 -35.75
C MET A 790 40.74 -4.19 -35.86
N ASN A 791 41.86 -4.25 -35.14
CA ASN A 791 42.68 -5.46 -35.05
C ASN A 791 42.00 -6.55 -34.20
N GLY A 792 41.26 -6.19 -33.15
CA GLY A 792 40.40 -7.11 -32.40
C GLY A 792 39.26 -7.66 -33.24
N GLU A 793 38.59 -6.82 -34.02
CA GLU A 793 37.59 -7.22 -35.03
C GLU A 793 38.21 -8.13 -36.09
N MET A 794 39.40 -7.79 -36.62
CA MET A 794 40.12 -8.65 -37.58
C MET A 794 40.49 -10.01 -36.97
N ILE A 795 40.91 -10.07 -35.70
CA ILE A 795 41.15 -11.32 -34.99
C ILE A 795 39.84 -12.11 -34.82
N MET A 796 38.72 -11.45 -34.51
CA MET A 796 37.40 -12.09 -34.42
C MET A 796 36.95 -12.67 -35.78
N TYR A 797 37.16 -11.94 -36.88
CA TYR A 797 36.92 -12.44 -38.23
C TYR A 797 37.88 -13.58 -38.60
N GLN A 798 39.13 -13.57 -38.14
CA GLN A 798 40.07 -14.69 -38.31
C GLN A 798 39.63 -15.93 -37.51
N THR A 799 39.11 -15.78 -36.29
CA THR A 799 38.54 -16.91 -35.53
C THR A 799 37.29 -17.46 -36.21
N HIS A 800 36.36 -16.62 -36.66
CA HIS A 800 35.18 -17.08 -37.41
C HIS A 800 35.55 -17.75 -38.74
N LEU A 801 36.55 -17.24 -39.47
CA LEU A 801 37.09 -17.93 -40.66
C LEU A 801 37.77 -19.27 -40.34
N SER A 802 38.25 -19.47 -39.11
CA SER A 802 38.77 -20.75 -38.63
C SER A 802 37.63 -21.70 -38.24
N GLU A 803 36.60 -21.20 -37.56
CA GLU A 803 35.38 -21.94 -37.22
C GLU A 803 34.65 -22.43 -38.47
N TYR A 804 34.42 -21.55 -39.46
CA TYR A 804 33.82 -21.93 -40.74
C TYR A 804 34.68 -22.95 -41.51
N LYS A 805 36.02 -22.90 -41.42
CA LYS A 805 36.88 -23.95 -42.00
C LYS A 805 36.70 -25.29 -41.28
N LEU A 806 36.67 -25.30 -39.95
CA LEU A 806 36.43 -26.51 -39.16
C LEU A 806 35.03 -27.09 -39.40
N GLU A 807 34.03 -26.25 -39.64
CA GLU A 807 32.67 -26.67 -39.99
C GLU A 807 32.59 -27.20 -41.42
N ILE A 808 33.23 -26.54 -42.40
CA ILE A 808 33.39 -27.06 -43.76
C ILE A 808 34.12 -28.42 -43.74
N ASP A 809 35.13 -28.61 -42.90
CA ASP A 809 35.83 -29.90 -42.74
C ASP A 809 34.97 -30.97 -42.07
N ARG A 810 34.08 -30.60 -41.13
CA ARG A 810 33.06 -31.52 -40.58
C ARG A 810 32.06 -31.93 -41.66
N LEU A 811 31.45 -30.96 -42.34
CA LEU A 811 30.48 -31.18 -43.41
C LEU A 811 31.08 -32.02 -44.55
N ASN A 812 32.36 -31.80 -44.89
CA ASN A 812 33.09 -32.66 -45.85
C ASN A 812 33.29 -34.09 -45.33
N LYS A 813 33.63 -34.29 -44.05
CA LYS A 813 33.73 -35.63 -43.43
C LYS A 813 32.38 -36.33 -43.37
N ASP A 814 31.30 -35.62 -43.05
CA ASP A 814 29.94 -36.16 -43.02
C ASP A 814 29.41 -36.46 -44.43
N LEU A 815 29.75 -35.63 -45.42
CA LEU A 815 29.45 -35.88 -46.83
C LEU A 815 30.26 -37.06 -47.39
N GLN A 816 31.51 -37.26 -46.95
CA GLN A 816 32.28 -38.48 -47.24
C GLN A 816 31.71 -39.72 -46.52
N SER A 817 31.27 -39.59 -45.27
CA SER A 817 30.61 -40.64 -44.49
C SER A 817 29.30 -41.08 -45.15
N ASN A 818 28.46 -40.12 -45.55
CA ASN A 818 27.21 -40.39 -46.24
C ASN A 818 27.44 -40.91 -47.67
N LYS A 819 28.50 -40.46 -48.38
CA LYS A 819 28.94 -41.12 -49.63
C LYS A 819 29.33 -42.59 -49.39
N LYS A 820 30.10 -42.90 -48.34
CA LYS A 820 30.43 -44.30 -47.98
C LYS A 820 29.16 -45.11 -47.71
N LYS A 821 28.27 -44.64 -46.83
CA LYS A 821 26.98 -45.30 -46.54
C LYS A 821 26.14 -45.51 -47.80
N TYR A 822 26.07 -44.52 -48.70
CA TYR A 822 25.36 -44.61 -49.97
C TYR A 822 26.00 -45.64 -50.91
N TYR A 823 27.32 -45.70 -51.03
CA TYR A 823 28.00 -46.73 -51.82
C TYR A 823 27.89 -48.12 -51.20
N GLU A 824 27.87 -48.25 -49.86
CA GLU A 824 27.61 -49.52 -49.15
C GLU A 824 26.17 -49.98 -49.35
N GLN A 825 25.19 -49.08 -49.25
CA GLN A 825 23.79 -49.36 -49.55
C GLN A 825 23.62 -49.77 -51.02
N LYS A 826 24.17 -49.00 -51.97
CA LYS A 826 24.12 -49.33 -53.39
C LYS A 826 24.83 -50.64 -53.71
N LYS A 827 25.91 -50.98 -53.00
CA LYS A 827 26.58 -52.29 -53.10
C LYS A 827 25.70 -53.41 -52.55
N ARG A 828 24.99 -53.22 -51.44
CA ARG A 828 24.00 -54.18 -50.91
C ARG A 828 22.81 -54.36 -51.86
N GLU A 829 22.30 -53.28 -52.45
CA GLU A 829 21.23 -53.31 -53.44
C GLU A 829 21.67 -53.99 -54.75
N GLN A 830 22.91 -53.75 -55.20
CA GLN A 830 23.49 -54.46 -56.33
C GLN A 830 23.68 -55.95 -56.02
N GLN A 831 24.22 -56.31 -54.85
CA GLN A 831 24.35 -57.71 -54.43
C GLN A 831 22.99 -58.41 -54.32
N LYS A 832 21.94 -57.71 -53.87
CA LYS A 832 20.56 -58.23 -53.92
C LYS A 832 20.08 -58.44 -55.36
N ARG A 833 20.28 -57.47 -56.26
CA ARG A 833 19.91 -57.63 -57.69
C ARG A 833 20.70 -58.74 -58.39
N GLU A 834 21.94 -58.99 -58.00
CA GLU A 834 22.79 -60.09 -58.48
C GLU A 834 22.32 -61.45 -57.92
N GLN A 835 21.74 -61.49 -56.71
CA GLN A 835 21.07 -62.67 -56.14
C GLN A 835 19.68 -62.91 -56.73
N GLU A 836 18.92 -61.85 -57.03
CA GLU A 836 17.58 -61.88 -57.63
C GLU A 836 17.62 -62.15 -59.14
N ASN A 837 18.78 -62.13 -59.80
CA ASN A 837 18.93 -62.35 -61.23
C ASN A 837 20.21 -63.13 -61.60
N PRO A 838 20.29 -64.44 -61.29
CA PRO A 838 21.50 -65.25 -61.40
C PRO A 838 21.85 -65.70 -62.84
N TYR A 839 21.52 -64.90 -63.87
CA TYR A 839 21.69 -65.29 -65.27
C TYR A 839 22.34 -64.23 -66.17
N ASN A 840 23.49 -63.67 -65.74
CA ASN A 840 24.41 -63.01 -66.67
C ASN A 840 25.87 -63.00 -66.17
N GLN A 841 26.60 -64.11 -66.38
CA GLN A 841 28.06 -64.15 -66.21
C GLN A 841 28.77 -63.51 -67.41
N GLY A 842 28.79 -62.18 -67.44
CA GLY A 842 29.45 -61.38 -68.48
C GLY A 842 30.95 -61.15 -68.23
N THR A 843 31.78 -61.95 -68.92
CA THR A 843 33.23 -61.75 -69.21
C THR A 843 33.90 -60.49 -68.64
N GLY A 844 34.77 -60.66 -67.64
CA GLY A 844 35.55 -59.57 -67.05
C GLY A 844 36.66 -59.03 -67.96
N ILE A 845 36.65 -57.72 -68.26
CA ILE A 845 37.72 -57.02 -68.97
C ILE A 845 38.62 -56.29 -67.97
N ARG A 846 39.89 -56.72 -67.83
CA ARG A 846 40.92 -55.98 -67.08
C ARG A 846 41.40 -54.77 -67.88
N VAL A 847 40.85 -53.59 -67.60
CA VAL A 847 41.37 -52.32 -68.14
C VAL A 847 42.53 -51.81 -67.28
N ASN A 848 43.76 -52.04 -67.74
CA ASN A 848 44.97 -51.44 -67.17
C ASN A 848 45.21 -50.05 -67.79
N LEU A 849 45.02 -48.98 -67.01
CA LEU A 849 45.35 -47.59 -67.38
C LEU A 849 46.02 -46.87 -66.18
N PRO A 850 46.89 -45.86 -66.41
CA PRO A 850 48.21 -45.90 -65.77
C PRO A 850 48.49 -44.77 -64.77
N ASN A 851 49.63 -44.90 -64.07
CA ASN A 851 50.26 -43.83 -63.30
C ASN A 851 50.41 -42.54 -64.12
N LYS A 852 49.62 -41.51 -63.79
CA LYS A 852 49.89 -40.13 -64.19
C LYS A 852 50.50 -39.34 -63.04
N ARG A 853 51.82 -39.19 -63.06
CA ARG A 853 52.46 -37.99 -62.50
C ARG A 853 51.97 -36.77 -63.30
N PHE A 854 51.78 -35.64 -62.62
CA PHE A 854 51.77 -34.34 -63.27
C PHE A 854 52.64 -33.37 -62.47
N THR A 855 53.34 -32.49 -63.18
CA THR A 855 54.39 -31.61 -62.65
C THR A 855 54.32 -30.25 -63.35
N GLY A 856 54.59 -29.16 -62.63
CA GLY A 856 54.97 -27.88 -63.23
C GLY A 856 54.02 -26.70 -62.97
N GLY A 857 54.59 -25.48 -63.00
CA GLY A 857 53.96 -24.21 -62.62
C GLY A 857 54.18 -23.93 -61.12
N GLY A 858 55.00 -22.97 -60.67
CA GLY A 858 55.52 -21.76 -61.33
C GLY A 858 54.55 -20.61 -61.09
N PHE A 859 54.92 -19.47 -60.48
CA PHE A 859 56.16 -18.71 -60.70
C PHE A 859 56.89 -18.24 -59.41
N ASN A 860 57.98 -17.51 -59.60
CA ASN A 860 58.94 -17.07 -58.58
C ASN A 860 58.57 -15.73 -57.91
N LEU A 861 59.18 -15.45 -56.76
CA LEU A 861 59.12 -14.15 -56.07
C LEU A 861 59.80 -13.03 -56.87
N ALA A 862 59.24 -11.82 -56.78
CA ALA A 862 59.92 -10.57 -57.11
C ALA A 862 59.79 -9.63 -55.90
N VAL A 863 60.93 -9.15 -55.40
CA VAL A 863 61.02 -8.16 -54.32
C VAL A 863 61.62 -6.88 -54.90
N ASN A 864 60.92 -5.76 -54.73
CA ASN A 864 61.32 -4.35 -54.79
C ASN A 864 60.01 -3.53 -54.66
N HIS A 865 59.93 -2.40 -53.96
CA HIS A 865 60.95 -1.64 -53.23
C HIS A 865 60.58 -1.46 -51.75
#